data_AF-A0A505HXQ3-F1
#
_entry.id   AF-A0A505HXQ3-F1
#
_cell.length_a   1.000
_cell.length_b   1.000
_cell.length_c   1.000
_cell.angle_alpha   90.00
_cell.angle_beta   90.00
_cell.angle_gamma   90.00
#
_symmetry.space_group_name_H-M   'P 1'
#
loop_
_entity.id
_entity.type
_entity.pdbx_description
1 polymer ?
#
loop_
_entity_poly.entity_id
_entity_poly.type
_entity_poly.pdbx_seq_one_letter_code
_entity_poly.pdbx_strand_id
1 'polypeptide(L)'
;MTSPHSSQGSSLALDPPRASLGKRPLATINDDGDDENRRKDPKITRACDTCKRKKIRCDGTLPCRNCAKRKLHCFYNAKYNRGRPPTPPPSTTIAEQQARRQIPRSEQPSTRQNSGPPAHHAPETQVQSRASPEVEIEGQYSDPTSGLNFLHRAWKKLSTQNDESALCHLNNAGRDQLLNSAGDPPFHVDDTALDDVIPIASVARELQEFYFETCVVTYRMFHRQVVEGWMDIFLNNRQERRPITRSLGNPRTAILLTIMAIASLRRDKINGESSQDNDVNGLRRSDRLFCAGMKLTDTEMGFPRLESAQARIIQVLYLLQTARMNKAWYTFGNAFHVTLSLGMHRRRDQRRDFPFTGRPHNYIISECHKRTFWVAYIVDTYLSVVFGRPRLFQDEDIDKELPDMVNDEDMNPQGPSITDDSGDCYIDALILHAKIAQIIGKVSREVYSISDLPNQDRLAAAQRLCQDLHEWWASLPPHLGTVRPSTLIPSFRRQAIAMRLAYFHALIHANRPFLLSEGAYENVAKCITAAQNSLELLKRMAEDSTLFHSFWWTDYVIFCALAVVYVWEIQRLTRSIYGNDDQSLSKLFDLAEKCHGYLKRASTSVSQNQRYSVILDELRFEAQRCRTARENLQNRHPGNLHGAEGLVPDISLAFPQDTESCSPHTAFLLQEEDIPSVLENLQFSDWQMLDSSSLPRYALEPNAIKMTDKDAAVMHLEDLPGQGVSADDIQFLSNFSPEAKKKVIRKVDMRLVPMFVFLYLVAYIDKTNIGNAKIEGLLPSLHMSGIQYNIALSIFFIPYVLAEVPSNIILNRLKRPSQYLGLLIFCWGVIMLCTGFVRNFAGLVVIRFLLGLFEAGFLPGAVLVISKWYLPNETQTRIAILYTSAASGGAFSGLLAFAIAKMDGIAGYEGWRWIFIIEGLVTVFMAVLCYLLLLDSPALSPGWLTQDEIRYLEVRQLVSNNHGGHHEGFNKKIIFSVLTDWKIYLLILGNWSNAVPNYALKFSMPEIIKSMGYKSATAQLMTIPPYTVGAISAYGFSVFADRFSWRMPFIVVPQCSLIASFGILFSKAASIEENIALCYFAICLACFGMYPILPGVNAWNVCNIVNPHKRAVAIGYLICVGNAGGIIGSYIYKSDEEPRYPTGYGTSLAFAAAGLVAALCLEFCLWRANKEKARLTVSEIEEMYTEEQLRDMEEKSPLFKYTL
;
A
#
# COMPACT_ATOMS: atom_id res chain seq x y z
N MET A 1 5.44 -44.15 62.06
CA MET A 1 5.42 -44.42 63.53
C MET A 1 4.62 -43.33 64.21
N THR A 2 3.99 -43.63 65.35
CA THR A 2 3.56 -42.72 66.44
C THR A 2 3.04 -41.30 66.10
N SER A 3 1.74 -41.10 66.39
CA SER A 3 1.07 -39.84 66.78
C SER A 3 1.44 -39.48 68.26
N PRO A 4 0.73 -38.64 69.07
CA PRO A 4 -0.50 -37.82 68.87
C PRO A 4 -0.55 -36.42 69.58
N HIS A 5 -1.74 -35.76 69.54
CA HIS A 5 -2.31 -34.82 70.55
C HIS A 5 -1.66 -33.42 70.83
N SER A 6 -2.32 -32.40 71.40
CA SER A 6 -3.77 -32.02 71.45
C SER A 6 -4.06 -30.60 72.04
N SER A 7 -5.18 -29.98 71.62
CA SER A 7 -6.22 -29.27 72.44
C SER A 7 -6.00 -27.96 73.26
N GLN A 8 -6.95 -27.01 73.04
CA GLN A 8 -7.74 -26.20 74.02
C GLN A 8 -7.26 -24.87 74.67
N GLY A 9 -8.24 -24.00 74.98
CA GLY A 9 -8.21 -22.77 75.83
C GLY A 9 -8.52 -21.46 75.05
N SER A 10 -9.65 -20.74 75.17
CA SER A 10 -10.37 -20.07 76.29
C SER A 10 -9.81 -18.66 76.67
N SER A 11 -10.57 -17.61 77.03
CA SER A 11 -12.02 -17.27 76.95
C SER A 11 -12.27 -15.82 77.50
N LEU A 12 -13.48 -15.24 77.30
CA LEU A 12 -14.06 -14.05 78.01
C LEU A 12 -13.40 -12.65 77.74
N ALA A 13 -13.97 -11.48 78.07
CA ALA A 13 -15.36 -10.95 78.04
C ALA A 13 -15.40 -9.42 78.38
N LEU A 14 -16.59 -8.79 78.27
CA LEU A 14 -17.07 -7.53 78.92
C LEU A 14 -16.80 -6.13 78.28
N ASP A 15 -17.90 -5.57 77.76
CA ASP A 15 -18.30 -4.16 77.56
C ASP A 15 -18.68 -3.43 78.90
N PRO A 16 -19.21 -2.17 78.93
CA PRO A 16 -19.14 -1.00 78.01
C PRO A 16 -18.56 0.27 78.73
N PRO A 17 -19.30 1.36 79.16
CA PRO A 17 -20.20 2.31 78.47
C PRO A 17 -19.93 3.84 78.68
N ARG A 18 -20.59 4.69 77.85
CA ARG A 18 -20.99 6.12 78.09
C ARG A 18 -19.88 7.20 78.06
N ALA A 19 -20.11 8.47 77.69
CA ALA A 19 -21.31 9.23 77.21
C ALA A 19 -20.86 10.60 76.61
N SER A 20 -21.64 11.43 75.89
CA SER A 20 -22.88 11.28 75.07
C SER A 20 -23.14 12.61 74.28
N LEU A 21 -24.41 12.94 73.96
CA LEU A 21 -24.91 14.16 73.25
C LEU A 21 -24.60 14.21 71.73
N GLY A 22 -25.51 14.60 70.82
CA GLY A 22 -26.93 15.03 70.89
C GLY A 22 -27.22 16.03 69.74
N LYS A 23 -28.36 16.07 69.03
CA LYS A 23 -29.74 15.59 69.29
C LYS A 23 -30.49 15.16 67.99
N ARG A 24 -31.65 14.51 68.21
CA ARG A 24 -32.76 14.13 67.28
C ARG A 24 -33.75 15.35 67.06
N PRO A 25 -34.94 15.30 66.39
CA PRO A 25 -35.82 14.13 66.12
C PRO A 25 -36.75 14.05 64.85
N LEU A 26 -37.26 12.83 64.68
CA LEU A 26 -38.56 12.30 64.16
C LEU A 26 -39.53 13.17 63.30
N ALA A 27 -40.15 12.48 62.33
CA ALA A 27 -41.62 12.27 62.28
C ALA A 27 -41.98 10.96 61.53
N THR A 28 -43.14 10.37 61.85
CA THR A 28 -43.76 9.17 61.23
C THR A 28 -45.26 9.40 61.05
N ILE A 29 -45.91 8.78 60.06
CA ILE A 29 -47.36 8.47 59.99
C ILE A 29 -47.63 7.53 58.78
N ASN A 30 -48.80 6.88 58.75
CA ASN A 30 -49.09 5.69 57.96
C ASN A 30 -49.95 5.91 56.68
N ASP A 31 -50.07 4.80 55.94
CA ASP A 31 -51.26 4.25 55.23
C ASP A 31 -51.92 4.92 54.01
N ASP A 32 -52.44 4.01 53.18
CA ASP A 32 -53.54 4.05 52.20
C ASP A 32 -53.58 5.06 51.03
N GLY A 33 -54.09 4.55 49.90
CA GLY A 33 -55.03 5.29 49.05
C GLY A 33 -54.57 5.74 47.66
N ASP A 34 -55.28 5.21 46.65
CA ASP A 34 -55.85 5.93 45.49
C ASP A 34 -54.99 6.90 44.65
N ASP A 35 -54.52 6.37 43.52
CA ASP A 35 -54.86 6.76 42.13
C ASP A 35 -54.64 8.20 41.55
N GLU A 36 -54.81 8.29 40.22
CA GLU A 36 -55.01 9.48 39.38
C GLU A 36 -53.85 10.49 39.15
N ASN A 37 -53.36 10.47 37.89
CA ASN A 37 -53.02 11.62 37.03
C ASN A 37 -52.24 12.84 37.58
N ARG A 38 -50.99 13.00 37.12
CA ARG A 38 -50.29 14.31 37.11
C ARG A 38 -49.49 14.60 35.84
N ARG A 39 -50.09 15.40 34.94
CA ARG A 39 -49.43 15.94 33.72
C ARG A 39 -48.24 16.85 34.09
N LYS A 40 -47.23 16.94 33.21
CA LYS A 40 -46.03 17.80 33.40
C LYS A 40 -46.28 19.22 32.88
N ASP A 41 -46.00 20.22 33.71
CA ASP A 41 -46.13 21.64 33.36
C ASP A 41 -45.22 22.05 32.17
N PRO A 42 -45.62 23.04 31.34
CA PRO A 42 -44.81 23.55 30.24
C PRO A 42 -43.53 24.27 30.71
N LYS A 43 -42.49 24.21 29.88
CA LYS A 43 -41.14 24.72 30.18
C LYS A 43 -41.03 26.20 29.81
N ILE A 44 -41.22 27.08 30.80
CA ILE A 44 -41.24 28.54 30.64
C ILE A 44 -39.88 29.09 30.17
N THR A 45 -39.89 29.89 29.10
CA THR A 45 -38.70 30.44 28.43
C THR A 45 -38.13 31.71 29.06
N ARG A 46 -38.98 32.55 29.66
CA ARG A 46 -38.57 33.76 30.42
C ARG A 46 -39.31 33.88 31.75
N ALA A 47 -38.57 34.05 32.84
CA ALA A 47 -39.11 34.47 34.13
C ALA A 47 -39.20 36.00 34.23
N CYS A 48 -40.19 36.52 34.97
CA CYS A 48 -40.28 37.96 35.23
C CYS A 48 -39.08 38.47 36.03
N ASP A 49 -38.73 39.75 35.84
CA ASP A 49 -37.48 40.30 36.37
C ASP A 49 -37.47 40.30 37.91
N THR A 50 -38.65 40.45 38.55
CA THR A 50 -38.85 40.37 40.00
C THR A 50 -38.57 38.97 40.54
N CYS A 51 -39.13 37.93 39.93
CA CYS A 51 -38.87 36.54 40.30
C CYS A 51 -37.42 36.13 40.03
N LYS A 52 -36.86 36.55 38.87
CA LYS A 52 -35.46 36.31 38.50
C LYS A 52 -34.49 36.94 39.51
N ARG A 53 -34.70 38.20 39.90
CA ARG A 53 -33.87 38.91 40.89
C ARG A 53 -33.95 38.28 42.27
N LYS A 54 -35.12 37.78 42.68
CA LYS A 54 -35.32 37.06 43.96
C LYS A 54 -35.05 35.54 43.88
N LYS A 55 -34.53 35.02 42.75
CA LYS A 55 -34.24 33.59 42.50
C LYS A 55 -35.41 32.63 42.79
N ILE A 56 -36.66 33.08 42.62
CA ILE A 56 -37.87 32.25 42.82
C ILE A 56 -38.48 31.80 41.48
N ARG A 57 -39.09 30.61 41.46
CA ARG A 57 -39.70 30.04 40.25
C ARG A 57 -40.87 30.90 39.77
N CYS A 58 -40.80 31.34 38.52
CA CYS A 58 -41.86 32.07 37.82
C CYS A 58 -42.64 31.12 36.91
N ASP A 59 -43.95 31.32 36.81
CA ASP A 59 -44.88 30.58 35.94
C ASP A 59 -45.08 31.22 34.54
N GLY A 60 -44.40 32.33 34.25
CA GLY A 60 -44.33 32.92 32.89
C GLY A 60 -45.52 33.75 32.44
N THR A 61 -46.62 33.79 33.20
CA THR A 61 -47.79 34.63 32.93
C THR A 61 -47.57 36.09 33.41
N LEU A 62 -48.55 36.98 33.18
CA LEU A 62 -48.52 38.38 33.62
C LEU A 62 -49.89 38.79 34.21
N PRO A 63 -49.97 39.16 35.52
CA PRO A 63 -48.94 39.00 36.55
C PRO A 63 -48.75 37.52 36.90
N CYS A 64 -47.49 37.07 37.01
CA CYS A 64 -47.23 35.66 37.32
C CYS A 64 -47.80 35.26 38.70
N ARG A 65 -48.34 34.06 38.81
CA ARG A 65 -49.05 33.50 39.98
C ARG A 65 -48.25 33.67 41.28
N ASN A 66 -46.92 33.57 41.21
CA ASN A 66 -46.04 33.78 42.37
C ASN A 66 -45.81 35.25 42.76
N CYS A 67 -45.83 36.20 41.81
CA CYS A 67 -45.82 37.63 42.12
C CYS A 67 -47.18 38.10 42.63
N ALA A 68 -48.27 37.65 42.00
CA ALA A 68 -49.64 37.95 42.41
C ALA A 68 -49.89 37.49 43.86
N LYS A 69 -49.58 36.22 44.20
CA LYS A 69 -49.74 35.69 45.57
C LYS A 69 -48.88 36.41 46.61
N ARG A 70 -47.78 37.07 46.21
CA ARG A 70 -46.88 37.82 47.11
C ARG A 70 -47.08 39.35 47.06
N LYS A 71 -48.11 39.86 46.35
CA LYS A 71 -48.37 41.30 46.14
C LYS A 71 -47.12 42.08 45.66
N LEU A 72 -46.31 41.49 44.78
CA LEU A 72 -45.12 42.13 44.20
C LEU A 72 -45.38 42.54 42.75
N HIS A 73 -44.92 43.74 42.35
CA HIS A 73 -44.98 44.17 40.96
C HIS A 73 -44.23 43.20 40.03
N CYS A 74 -44.89 42.80 38.95
CA CYS A 74 -44.42 41.79 38.00
C CYS A 74 -44.18 42.45 36.63
N PHE A 75 -42.93 42.54 36.21
CA PHE A 75 -42.54 43.16 34.93
C PHE A 75 -41.42 42.38 34.23
N TYR A 76 -41.23 42.64 32.94
CA TYR A 76 -40.35 41.91 32.02
C TYR A 76 -39.52 42.90 31.17
N ASN A 77 -39.00 43.95 31.80
CA ASN A 77 -38.46 45.15 31.16
C ASN A 77 -36.95 45.05 30.87
N ALA A 78 -36.23 44.09 31.44
CA ALA A 78 -34.82 43.87 31.15
C ALA A 78 -34.61 43.54 29.65
N LYS A 79 -33.58 44.16 29.03
CA LYS A 79 -33.19 43.93 27.63
C LYS A 79 -32.92 42.44 27.36
N TYR A 80 -33.25 41.99 26.15
CA TYR A 80 -33.20 40.60 25.73
C TYR A 80 -32.43 40.51 24.41
N ASN A 81 -31.33 39.73 24.41
CA ASN A 81 -30.30 39.79 23.36
C ASN A 81 -30.38 38.64 22.34
N ARG A 82 -31.56 38.03 22.13
CA ARG A 82 -31.80 36.99 21.11
C ARG A 82 -33.19 37.15 20.48
N GLY A 83 -33.32 38.11 19.56
CA GLY A 83 -34.57 38.36 18.80
C GLY A 83 -35.65 39.12 19.57
N ARG A 84 -36.86 39.23 19.00
CA ARG A 84 -38.00 39.89 19.66
C ARG A 84 -38.41 39.12 20.94
N PRO A 85 -38.69 39.82 22.06
CA PRO A 85 -39.14 39.16 23.29
C PRO A 85 -40.58 38.66 23.15
N PRO A 86 -40.91 37.46 23.65
CA PRO A 86 -42.28 36.94 23.62
C PRO A 86 -43.18 37.65 24.65
N THR A 87 -44.39 38.02 24.23
CA THR A 87 -45.44 38.55 25.11
C THR A 87 -46.05 37.41 25.94
N PRO A 88 -46.15 37.52 27.28
CA PRO A 88 -46.65 36.44 28.13
C PRO A 88 -48.19 36.26 28.00
N PRO A 89 -48.70 35.03 27.81
CA PRO A 89 -50.12 34.78 27.56
C PRO A 89 -50.98 34.57 28.84
N PRO A 90 -52.32 34.74 28.76
CA PRO A 90 -53.29 34.16 29.69
C PRO A 90 -53.49 32.63 29.43
N SER A 91 -54.22 31.90 30.29
CA SER A 91 -54.03 30.43 30.44
C SER A 91 -55.30 29.54 30.57
N THR A 92 -55.46 28.51 29.70
CA THR A 92 -56.45 27.38 29.76
C THR A 92 -56.02 26.17 28.86
N THR A 93 -56.81 25.06 28.71
CA THR A 93 -56.34 23.67 28.34
C THR A 93 -57.32 22.74 27.55
N ILE A 94 -56.85 21.56 27.02
CA ILE A 94 -57.54 20.34 26.38
C ILE A 94 -57.33 20.27 24.80
N ALA A 95 -57.34 19.18 23.96
CA ALA A 95 -58.00 17.83 23.84
C ALA A 95 -57.12 16.61 23.29
N GLU A 96 -57.68 15.60 22.56
CA GLU A 96 -57.15 14.18 22.47
C GLU A 96 -57.61 13.26 21.24
N GLN A 97 -56.95 12.09 21.02
CA GLN A 97 -57.38 10.77 20.38
C GLN A 97 -57.48 10.44 18.83
N GLN A 98 -57.53 9.10 18.50
CA GLN A 98 -57.85 8.34 17.24
C GLN A 98 -56.73 8.12 16.14
N ALA A 99 -56.61 7.05 15.30
CA ALA A 99 -57.27 5.72 15.04
C ALA A 99 -56.30 4.64 14.40
N ARG A 100 -56.78 3.42 13.96
CA ARG A 100 -55.98 2.21 13.54
C ARG A 100 -56.77 1.16 12.68
N ARG A 101 -56.14 0.29 11.82
CA ARG A 101 -56.58 -1.04 11.17
C ARG A 101 -55.63 -1.37 9.94
N GLN A 102 -55.61 -2.44 9.06
CA GLN A 102 -55.92 -3.91 8.87
C GLN A 102 -55.46 -4.33 7.40
N ILE A 103 -55.31 -5.54 6.78
CA ILE A 103 -54.92 -6.99 7.03
C ILE A 103 -54.33 -7.66 5.70
N PRO A 104 -53.70 -8.88 5.65
CA PRO A 104 -52.84 -9.42 4.53
C PRO A 104 -53.21 -10.82 3.88
N ARG A 105 -52.38 -11.38 2.93
CA ARG A 105 -52.18 -12.82 2.41
C ARG A 105 -52.37 -13.14 0.88
N SER A 106 -51.89 -14.24 0.22
CA SER A 106 -50.92 -15.39 0.48
C SER A 106 -50.62 -16.34 -0.74
N GLU A 107 -49.46 -17.07 -0.72
CA GLU A 107 -49.18 -18.48 -1.22
C GLU A 107 -49.22 -18.87 -2.75
N GLN A 108 -48.56 -19.93 -3.33
CA GLN A 108 -47.29 -20.71 -3.09
C GLN A 108 -46.79 -21.53 -4.40
N PRO A 109 -46.11 -22.74 -4.47
CA PRO A 109 -45.19 -23.12 -5.61
C PRO A 109 -45.33 -24.57 -6.26
N SER A 110 -44.43 -24.99 -7.21
CA SER A 110 -43.67 -26.30 -7.23
C SER A 110 -43.06 -26.88 -8.56
N THR A 111 -41.77 -27.31 -8.51
CA THR A 111 -41.04 -28.52 -9.10
C THR A 111 -40.93 -28.98 -10.59
N ARG A 112 -39.75 -29.60 -10.92
CA ARG A 112 -39.42 -30.74 -11.88
C ARG A 112 -39.27 -30.47 -13.42
N GLN A 113 -38.57 -31.24 -14.29
CA GLN A 113 -37.40 -32.21 -14.22
C GLN A 113 -36.90 -32.65 -15.65
N ASN A 114 -35.60 -33.01 -15.86
CA ASN A 114 -35.00 -33.90 -16.93
C ASN A 114 -35.14 -33.47 -18.44
N SER A 115 -34.43 -33.98 -19.49
CA SER A 115 -33.25 -34.87 -19.73
C SER A 115 -32.68 -34.71 -21.19
N GLY A 116 -31.47 -35.23 -21.53
CA GLY A 116 -30.82 -35.20 -22.88
C GLY A 116 -31.35 -36.24 -23.91
N PRO A 117 -30.71 -36.49 -25.10
CA PRO A 117 -29.30 -36.94 -25.26
C PRO A 117 -28.48 -36.29 -26.46
N PRO A 118 -27.83 -37.00 -27.43
CA PRO A 118 -26.35 -37.11 -27.53
C PRO A 118 -25.69 -36.53 -28.83
N ALA A 119 -24.39 -36.76 -29.01
CA ALA A 119 -23.49 -36.01 -29.91
C ALA A 119 -23.07 -36.71 -31.24
N HIS A 120 -22.51 -35.91 -32.16
CA HIS A 120 -21.64 -36.33 -33.28
C HIS A 120 -20.48 -35.34 -33.44
N HIS A 121 -19.32 -35.80 -33.94
CA HIS A 121 -18.13 -34.97 -34.18
C HIS A 121 -17.96 -34.60 -35.67
N ALA A 122 -17.57 -33.34 -35.91
CA ALA A 122 -16.89 -32.86 -37.10
C ALA A 122 -15.82 -31.81 -36.68
N PRO A 123 -14.76 -31.55 -37.46
CA PRO A 123 -13.63 -30.75 -37.00
C PRO A 123 -13.86 -29.24 -37.19
N GLU A 124 -14.14 -28.52 -36.11
CA GLU A 124 -14.18 -27.06 -36.12
C GLU A 124 -12.84 -26.43 -35.69
N THR A 125 -12.46 -25.39 -36.44
CA THR A 125 -11.26 -24.57 -36.25
C THR A 125 -11.21 -23.95 -34.85
N GLN A 126 -10.08 -24.06 -34.14
CA GLN A 126 -9.88 -23.39 -32.85
C GLN A 126 -9.78 -21.86 -33.02
N VAL A 127 -10.93 -21.19 -33.04
CA VAL A 127 -11.00 -19.73 -32.82
C VAL A 127 -10.64 -19.46 -31.36
N GLN A 128 -9.38 -19.12 -31.10
CA GLN A 128 -8.94 -18.75 -29.76
C GLN A 128 -9.75 -17.56 -29.23
N SER A 129 -10.30 -17.72 -28.02
CA SER A 129 -11.06 -16.67 -27.36
C SER A 129 -10.18 -15.43 -27.15
N ARG A 130 -10.61 -14.30 -27.70
CA ARG A 130 -9.88 -13.01 -27.74
C ARG A 130 -9.88 -12.27 -26.37
N ALA A 131 -9.49 -12.96 -25.30
CA ALA A 131 -9.28 -12.40 -23.97
C ALA A 131 -8.11 -11.39 -23.92
N SER A 132 -7.98 -10.71 -22.78
CA SER A 132 -7.00 -9.64 -22.55
C SER A 132 -5.54 -10.11 -22.73
N PRO A 133 -4.64 -9.23 -23.23
CA PRO A 133 -3.23 -9.59 -23.43
C PRO A 133 -2.51 -9.85 -22.09
N GLU A 134 -1.65 -10.86 -22.07
CA GLU A 134 -0.86 -11.28 -20.93
C GLU A 134 0.10 -10.16 -20.47
N VAL A 135 0.03 -9.78 -19.19
CA VAL A 135 0.95 -8.84 -18.50
C VAL A 135 2.10 -9.60 -17.81
N GLU A 136 2.12 -10.92 -17.98
CA GLU A 136 3.02 -11.86 -17.33
C GLU A 136 3.86 -12.54 -18.40
N ILE A 137 5.17 -12.32 -18.36
CA ILE A 137 6.14 -12.96 -19.26
C ILE A 137 6.92 -13.96 -18.42
N GLU A 138 6.87 -15.24 -18.78
CA GLU A 138 7.63 -16.32 -18.13
C GLU A 138 7.43 -16.40 -16.60
N GLY A 139 6.26 -15.99 -16.10
CA GLY A 139 5.95 -15.94 -14.66
C GLY A 139 6.42 -14.68 -13.93
N GLN A 140 6.92 -13.66 -14.66
CA GLN A 140 7.28 -12.37 -14.10
C GLN A 140 6.23 -11.30 -14.45
N TYR A 141 5.67 -10.66 -13.42
CA TYR A 141 4.91 -9.42 -13.59
C TYR A 141 5.85 -8.33 -14.12
N SER A 142 5.63 -7.93 -15.37
CA SER A 142 6.22 -6.73 -15.94
C SER A 142 5.13 -5.67 -16.02
N ASP A 143 5.41 -4.47 -15.54
CA ASP A 143 4.42 -3.39 -15.49
C ASP A 143 3.91 -3.06 -16.92
N PRO A 144 2.65 -2.63 -17.13
CA PRO A 144 2.30 -1.94 -18.36
C PRO A 144 3.25 -0.75 -18.64
N THR A 145 3.84 -0.15 -17.60
CA THR A 145 4.95 0.82 -17.69
C THR A 145 6.36 0.20 -17.92
N SER A 146 6.49 -1.05 -18.40
CA SER A 146 7.78 -1.76 -18.64
C SER A 146 8.04 -2.20 -20.09
N GLY A 147 9.14 -1.75 -20.69
CA GLY A 147 9.45 -1.94 -22.12
C GLY A 147 9.71 -3.37 -22.55
N LEU A 148 10.04 -4.25 -21.62
CA LEU A 148 10.14 -5.69 -21.86
C LEU A 148 8.81 -6.27 -22.37
N ASN A 149 7.66 -5.72 -21.96
CA ASN A 149 6.35 -6.10 -22.46
C ASN A 149 6.11 -5.69 -23.93
N PHE A 150 6.83 -4.68 -24.45
CA PHE A 150 6.77 -4.31 -25.88
C PHE A 150 7.77 -5.13 -26.67
N LEU A 151 9.02 -5.15 -26.21
CA LEU A 151 10.12 -5.92 -26.78
C LEU A 151 9.69 -7.37 -27.05
N HIS A 152 9.08 -8.02 -26.06
CA HIS A 152 8.61 -9.39 -26.18
C HIS A 152 7.37 -9.55 -27.09
N ARG A 153 6.43 -8.59 -27.11
CA ARG A 153 5.23 -8.69 -27.98
C ARG A 153 5.51 -8.37 -29.44
N ALA A 154 6.36 -7.37 -29.72
CA ALA A 154 6.86 -7.09 -31.06
C ALA A 154 7.66 -8.29 -31.57
N TRP A 155 8.63 -8.77 -30.77
CA TRP A 155 9.41 -9.96 -31.11
C TRP A 155 8.54 -11.21 -31.34
N LYS A 156 7.60 -11.53 -30.44
CA LYS A 156 6.70 -12.69 -30.56
C LYS A 156 5.80 -12.63 -31.81
N LYS A 157 5.40 -11.43 -32.26
CA LYS A 157 4.69 -11.23 -33.55
C LYS A 157 5.62 -11.44 -34.76
N LEU A 158 6.81 -10.86 -34.72
CA LEU A 158 7.79 -10.94 -35.83
C LEU A 158 8.36 -12.36 -35.97
N SER A 159 8.56 -13.10 -34.87
CA SER A 159 8.96 -14.51 -34.89
C SER A 159 7.86 -15.45 -35.37
N THR A 160 6.58 -15.07 -35.29
CA THR A 160 5.50 -15.83 -35.95
C THR A 160 5.42 -15.59 -37.46
N GLN A 161 6.25 -14.71 -38.02
CA GLN A 161 6.39 -14.50 -39.48
C GLN A 161 7.69 -15.09 -40.06
N ASN A 162 8.70 -15.39 -39.24
CA ASN A 162 9.97 -15.97 -39.68
C ASN A 162 10.42 -17.13 -38.76
N ASP A 163 10.37 -18.36 -39.31
CA ASP A 163 10.87 -19.65 -38.78
C ASP A 163 10.57 -20.02 -37.30
N GLU A 164 9.67 -20.98 -37.12
CA GLU A 164 9.33 -21.59 -35.82
C GLU A 164 10.53 -22.20 -35.07
N SER A 165 11.61 -22.57 -35.78
CA SER A 165 12.77 -23.26 -35.20
C SER A 165 13.50 -22.44 -34.12
N ALA A 166 13.55 -21.12 -34.26
CA ALA A 166 14.22 -20.23 -33.30
C ALA A 166 13.47 -20.15 -31.95
N LEU A 167 12.14 -20.27 -31.97
CA LEU A 167 11.28 -20.15 -30.79
C LEU A 167 11.46 -21.31 -29.80
N CYS A 168 11.75 -22.52 -30.29
CA CYS A 168 11.94 -23.70 -29.44
C CYS A 168 13.21 -23.68 -28.59
N HIS A 169 14.29 -23.04 -29.05
CA HIS A 169 15.55 -23.00 -28.30
C HIS A 169 15.53 -21.99 -27.14
N LEU A 170 14.86 -20.84 -27.30
CA LEU A 170 14.75 -19.82 -26.25
C LEU A 170 13.77 -20.20 -25.13
N ASN A 171 12.57 -20.70 -25.47
CA ASN A 171 11.54 -21.07 -24.48
C ASN A 171 11.96 -22.19 -23.51
N ASN A 172 12.88 -23.06 -23.93
CA ASN A 172 13.43 -24.10 -23.05
C ASN A 172 14.58 -23.55 -22.17
N ALA A 173 15.44 -22.69 -22.71
CA ALA A 173 16.59 -22.14 -21.99
C ALA A 173 16.22 -21.37 -20.71
N GLY A 174 15.08 -20.67 -20.69
CA GLY A 174 14.62 -19.94 -19.51
C GLY A 174 14.12 -20.83 -18.36
N ARG A 175 13.69 -22.08 -18.64
CA ARG A 175 13.08 -22.98 -17.65
C ARG A 175 14.09 -23.70 -16.76
N ASP A 176 15.28 -23.99 -17.29
CA ASP A 176 16.35 -24.69 -16.58
C ASP A 176 17.36 -23.73 -15.90
N GLN A 177 17.06 -22.43 -15.87
CA GLN A 177 17.88 -21.40 -15.24
C GLN A 177 17.44 -21.10 -13.80
N LEU A 178 18.38 -20.64 -12.96
CA LEU A 178 18.08 -20.12 -11.63
C LEU A 178 17.15 -18.90 -11.72
N LEU A 179 16.14 -18.81 -10.85
CA LEU A 179 15.17 -17.70 -10.78
C LEU A 179 15.80 -16.30 -10.91
N ASN A 180 16.94 -16.08 -10.26
CA ASN A 180 17.64 -14.79 -10.28
C ASN A 180 18.48 -14.53 -11.54
N SER A 181 18.48 -15.43 -12.51
CA SER A 181 19.21 -15.36 -13.79
C SER A 181 18.32 -15.76 -14.98
N ALA A 182 17.03 -16.06 -14.76
CA ALA A 182 16.12 -16.54 -15.80
C ALA A 182 15.95 -15.50 -16.91
N GLY A 183 16.15 -15.93 -18.16
CA GLY A 183 16.10 -15.06 -19.35
C GLY A 183 17.36 -14.24 -19.62
N ASP A 184 18.41 -14.36 -18.79
CA ASP A 184 19.74 -13.79 -19.08
C ASP A 184 20.63 -14.82 -19.83
N PRO A 185 21.66 -14.36 -20.57
CA PRO A 185 22.69 -15.23 -21.12
C PRO A 185 23.41 -16.04 -20.02
N PRO A 186 23.58 -17.38 -20.18
CA PRO A 186 24.28 -18.21 -19.20
C PRO A 186 25.75 -17.80 -19.05
N PHE A 187 26.39 -18.21 -17.95
CA PHE A 187 27.82 -17.96 -17.71
C PHE A 187 28.67 -19.05 -18.38
N HIS A 188 29.72 -18.65 -19.10
CA HIS A 188 30.63 -19.58 -19.77
C HIS A 188 31.69 -20.10 -18.78
N VAL A 189 31.32 -21.13 -18.00
CA VAL A 189 32.15 -21.72 -16.93
C VAL A 189 32.33 -23.21 -17.16
N ASP A 190 33.55 -23.69 -16.95
CA ASP A 190 33.97 -25.09 -17.03
C ASP A 190 34.71 -25.45 -15.73
N ASP A 191 34.81 -26.74 -15.37
CA ASP A 191 35.38 -27.22 -14.09
C ASP A 191 36.91 -27.03 -13.93
N THR A 192 37.54 -26.15 -14.72
CA THR A 192 38.95 -25.75 -14.57
C THR A 192 39.20 -25.05 -13.24
N ALA A 193 40.36 -25.30 -12.61
CA ALA A 193 40.68 -24.74 -11.31
C ALA A 193 40.82 -23.21 -11.34
N LEU A 194 40.40 -22.55 -10.25
CA LEU A 194 40.43 -21.08 -10.15
C LEU A 194 41.85 -20.50 -10.24
N ASP A 195 42.85 -21.21 -9.73
CA ASP A 195 44.25 -20.77 -9.74
C ASP A 195 44.83 -20.65 -11.16
N ASP A 196 44.29 -21.38 -12.15
CA ASP A 196 44.69 -21.29 -13.56
C ASP A 196 44.09 -20.05 -14.27
N VAL A 197 42.99 -19.50 -13.73
CA VAL A 197 42.26 -18.37 -14.32
C VAL A 197 42.86 -17.02 -13.89
N ILE A 198 43.38 -16.94 -12.65
CA ILE A 198 43.88 -15.68 -12.08
C ILE A 198 45.17 -15.24 -12.83
N PRO A 199 45.21 -14.02 -13.41
CA PRO A 199 46.36 -13.54 -14.19
C PRO A 199 47.67 -13.48 -13.37
N ILE A 200 48.82 -13.50 -14.06
CA ILE A 200 50.15 -13.33 -13.46
C ILE A 200 50.24 -11.95 -12.79
N ALA A 201 51.02 -11.83 -11.72
CA ALA A 201 51.09 -10.63 -10.88
C ALA A 201 51.33 -9.29 -11.62
N SER A 202 52.10 -9.30 -12.73
CA SER A 202 52.27 -8.14 -13.61
C SER A 202 50.95 -7.75 -14.30
N VAL A 203 50.34 -8.71 -15.01
CA VAL A 203 49.06 -8.55 -15.71
C VAL A 203 47.92 -8.21 -14.75
N ALA A 204 47.94 -8.72 -13.52
CA ALA A 204 46.94 -8.39 -12.49
C ALA A 204 46.99 -6.90 -12.08
N ARG A 205 48.20 -6.33 -11.91
CA ARG A 205 48.37 -4.89 -11.62
C ARG A 205 48.01 -4.02 -12.83
N GLU A 206 48.47 -4.41 -14.02
CA GLU A 206 48.14 -3.74 -15.29
C GLU A 206 46.62 -3.66 -15.55
N LEU A 207 45.89 -4.76 -15.29
CA LEU A 207 44.43 -4.79 -15.37
C LEU A 207 43.75 -3.88 -14.33
N GLN A 208 44.33 -3.72 -13.13
CA GLN A 208 43.81 -2.81 -12.13
C GLN A 208 44.05 -1.34 -12.50
N GLU A 209 45.23 -0.99 -12.99
CA GLU A 209 45.55 0.36 -13.47
C GLU A 209 44.62 0.76 -14.63
N PHE A 210 44.51 -0.12 -15.63
CA PHE A 210 43.56 0.02 -16.73
C PHE A 210 42.10 0.17 -16.26
N TYR A 211 41.72 -0.46 -15.14
CA TYR A 211 40.39 -0.27 -14.55
C TYR A 211 40.18 1.17 -14.05
N PHE A 212 41.12 1.72 -13.27
CA PHE A 212 41.01 3.08 -12.73
C PHE A 212 41.16 4.18 -13.79
N GLU A 213 41.91 3.94 -14.86
CA GLU A 213 42.11 4.92 -15.95
C GLU A 213 41.04 4.86 -17.04
N THR A 214 40.68 3.65 -17.50
CA THR A 214 39.86 3.44 -18.70
C THR A 214 38.49 2.81 -18.43
N CYS A 215 38.35 1.93 -17.43
CA CYS A 215 37.05 1.30 -17.14
C CYS A 215 36.11 2.21 -16.33
N VAL A 216 36.60 2.89 -15.29
CA VAL A 216 35.77 3.69 -14.38
C VAL A 216 35.67 5.14 -14.85
N VAL A 217 34.61 5.43 -15.61
CA VAL A 217 34.34 6.78 -16.10
C VAL A 217 33.63 7.63 -15.02
N THR A 218 32.35 7.35 -14.73
CA THR A 218 31.59 8.10 -13.70
C THR A 218 31.45 7.37 -12.36
N TYR A 219 31.50 6.04 -12.34
CA TYR A 219 31.17 5.22 -11.16
C TYR A 219 32.32 5.08 -10.13
N ARG A 220 32.99 6.18 -9.76
CA ARG A 220 34.20 6.22 -8.91
C ARG A 220 33.87 6.03 -7.42
N MET A 221 33.54 4.79 -7.01
CA MET A 221 33.21 4.42 -5.62
C MET A 221 34.41 4.02 -4.74
N PHE A 222 35.54 3.63 -5.35
CA PHE A 222 36.76 3.20 -4.65
C PHE A 222 37.75 4.36 -4.44
N HIS A 223 38.83 4.08 -3.71
CA HIS A 223 40.01 4.92 -3.54
C HIS A 223 41.22 4.13 -4.07
N ARG A 224 41.91 4.63 -5.10
CA ARG A 224 42.90 3.89 -5.90
C ARG A 224 43.90 3.08 -5.05
N GLN A 225 44.67 3.76 -4.22
CA GLN A 225 45.79 3.20 -3.45
C GLN A 225 45.35 2.25 -2.32
N VAL A 226 44.11 2.37 -1.83
CA VAL A 226 43.53 1.40 -0.88
C VAL A 226 43.28 0.06 -1.57
N VAL A 227 42.84 0.07 -2.83
CA VAL A 227 42.63 -1.15 -3.63
C VAL A 227 43.97 -1.71 -4.11
N GLU A 228 44.97 -0.88 -4.44
CA GLU A 228 46.35 -1.32 -4.73
C GLU A 228 46.95 -2.06 -3.53
N GLY A 229 46.82 -1.50 -2.31
CA GLY A 229 47.22 -2.19 -1.08
C GLY A 229 46.47 -3.51 -0.81
N TRP A 230 45.22 -3.66 -1.28
CA TRP A 230 44.52 -4.95 -1.23
C TRP A 230 45.06 -5.94 -2.28
N MET A 231 45.40 -5.47 -3.48
CA MET A 231 45.96 -6.29 -4.56
C MET A 231 47.34 -6.84 -4.19
N ASP A 232 48.21 -6.06 -3.56
CA ASP A 232 49.51 -6.59 -3.09
C ASP A 232 49.34 -7.68 -2.03
N ILE A 233 48.39 -7.55 -1.10
CA ILE A 233 48.07 -8.62 -0.14
C ILE A 233 47.52 -9.87 -0.86
N PHE A 234 46.67 -9.69 -1.88
CA PHE A 234 46.11 -10.78 -2.69
C PHE A 234 47.20 -11.54 -3.46
N LEU A 235 48.13 -10.82 -4.09
CA LEU A 235 49.25 -11.39 -4.83
C LEU A 235 50.26 -12.09 -3.91
N ASN A 236 50.56 -11.49 -2.75
CA ASN A 236 51.41 -12.11 -1.73
C ASN A 236 50.81 -13.41 -1.19
N ASN A 237 49.50 -13.42 -0.85
CA ASN A 237 48.79 -14.65 -0.45
C ASN A 237 48.96 -15.76 -1.49
N ARG A 238 48.77 -15.44 -2.78
CA ARG A 238 48.91 -16.42 -3.88
C ARG A 238 50.34 -16.92 -4.03
N GLN A 239 51.34 -16.03 -3.94
CA GLN A 239 52.77 -16.40 -3.98
C GLN A 239 53.16 -17.33 -2.82
N GLU A 240 52.61 -17.11 -1.63
CA GLU A 240 52.79 -17.98 -0.45
C GLU A 240 51.92 -19.26 -0.48
N ARG A 241 51.15 -19.51 -1.56
CA ARG A 241 50.14 -20.58 -1.68
C ARG A 241 49.12 -20.61 -0.52
N ARG A 242 48.78 -19.45 0.02
CA ARG A 242 47.74 -19.27 1.04
C ARG A 242 46.39 -18.98 0.35
N PRO A 243 45.24 -19.29 1.00
CA PRO A 243 43.93 -18.95 0.46
C PRO A 243 43.84 -17.44 0.17
N ILE A 244 43.42 -17.07 -1.04
CA ILE A 244 43.38 -15.68 -1.52
C ILE A 244 42.54 -14.74 -0.63
N THR A 245 41.54 -15.28 0.08
CA THR A 245 40.68 -14.57 1.04
C THR A 245 41.34 -14.30 2.40
N ARG A 246 42.50 -14.89 2.69
CA ARG A 246 43.19 -14.72 3.98
C ARG A 246 43.59 -13.25 4.18
N SER A 247 43.39 -12.72 5.38
CA SER A 247 43.63 -11.31 5.75
C SER A 247 42.73 -10.26 5.06
N LEU A 248 42.28 -10.48 3.82
CA LEU A 248 41.38 -9.59 3.08
C LEU A 248 39.89 -9.81 3.40
N GLY A 249 39.48 -11.07 3.56
CA GLY A 249 38.08 -11.48 3.64
C GLY A 249 37.36 -11.49 2.28
N ASN A 250 36.19 -12.13 2.26
CA ASN A 250 35.39 -12.34 1.05
C ASN A 250 35.09 -11.07 0.23
N PRO A 251 34.53 -9.97 0.78
CA PRO A 251 34.07 -8.84 -0.04
C PRO A 251 35.22 -8.11 -0.75
N ARG A 252 36.37 -7.90 -0.08
CA ARG A 252 37.55 -7.27 -0.70
C ARG A 252 38.13 -8.15 -1.81
N THR A 253 38.17 -9.46 -1.58
CA THR A 253 38.63 -10.44 -2.58
C THR A 253 37.68 -10.49 -3.78
N ALA A 254 36.37 -10.41 -3.56
CA ALA A 254 35.37 -10.32 -4.62
C ALA A 254 35.51 -9.04 -5.45
N ILE A 255 35.77 -7.88 -4.82
CA ILE A 255 36.05 -6.61 -5.50
C ILE A 255 37.23 -6.77 -6.47
N LEU A 256 38.37 -7.30 -6.01
CA LEU A 256 39.56 -7.49 -6.86
C LEU A 256 39.27 -8.43 -8.06
N LEU A 257 38.56 -9.53 -7.82
CA LEU A 257 38.16 -10.47 -8.88
C LEU A 257 37.22 -9.83 -9.91
N THR A 258 36.25 -9.01 -9.48
CA THR A 258 35.36 -8.28 -10.40
C THR A 258 36.03 -7.09 -11.09
N ILE A 259 37.04 -6.46 -10.48
CA ILE A 259 37.91 -5.45 -11.14
C ILE A 259 38.65 -6.11 -12.32
N MET A 260 39.37 -7.22 -12.08
CA MET A 260 40.04 -7.98 -13.14
C MET A 260 39.03 -8.54 -14.17
N ALA A 261 37.83 -8.91 -13.68
CA ALA A 261 36.56 -9.03 -14.39
C ALA A 261 36.37 -8.07 -15.58
N ILE A 262 36.04 -6.85 -15.18
CA ILE A 262 35.69 -5.73 -16.05
C ILE A 262 36.89 -5.31 -16.90
N ALA A 263 38.10 -5.30 -16.32
CA ALA A 263 39.32 -4.91 -17.02
C ALA A 263 39.65 -5.85 -18.19
N SER A 264 39.57 -7.18 -17.98
CA SER A 264 39.85 -8.16 -19.04
C SER A 264 38.84 -8.02 -20.17
N LEU A 265 37.54 -8.01 -19.84
CA LEU A 265 36.45 -7.88 -20.80
C LEU A 265 36.55 -6.61 -21.67
N ARG A 266 37.07 -5.50 -21.12
CA ARG A 266 37.30 -4.27 -21.90
C ARG A 266 38.62 -4.25 -22.67
N ARG A 267 39.67 -4.86 -22.14
CA ARG A 267 40.97 -4.95 -22.82
C ARG A 267 40.86 -5.79 -24.08
N ASP A 268 40.21 -6.95 -23.98
CA ASP A 268 40.03 -7.88 -25.10
C ASP A 268 39.20 -7.20 -26.23
N LYS A 269 38.11 -6.49 -25.87
CA LYS A 269 37.30 -5.68 -26.80
C LYS A 269 38.00 -4.48 -27.45
N ILE A 270 39.09 -3.97 -26.86
CA ILE A 270 39.89 -2.88 -27.44
C ILE A 270 41.02 -3.41 -28.33
N ASN A 271 41.53 -4.61 -28.04
CA ASN A 271 42.64 -5.22 -28.79
C ASN A 271 42.22 -5.81 -30.15
N GLY A 272 40.97 -6.26 -30.29
CA GLY A 272 40.25 -6.21 -31.58
C GLY A 272 40.77 -7.04 -32.75
N GLU A 273 41.18 -8.30 -32.56
CA GLU A 273 41.18 -9.27 -33.68
C GLU A 273 39.78 -9.85 -33.87
N SER A 274 39.07 -9.38 -34.90
CA SER A 274 37.64 -9.63 -35.13
C SER A 274 37.33 -11.04 -35.67
N SER A 275 37.54 -12.06 -34.82
CA SER A 275 37.01 -13.41 -35.00
C SER A 275 36.04 -13.73 -33.87
N GLN A 276 34.93 -14.42 -34.18
CA GLN A 276 33.89 -14.72 -33.17
C GLN A 276 34.42 -15.61 -32.03
N ASP A 277 35.42 -16.45 -32.30
CA ASP A 277 36.07 -17.30 -31.30
C ASP A 277 36.89 -16.50 -30.28
N ASN A 278 37.51 -15.38 -30.68
CA ASN A 278 38.28 -14.54 -29.75
C ASN A 278 37.36 -13.84 -28.72
N ASP A 279 36.25 -13.27 -29.17
CA ASP A 279 35.25 -12.64 -28.29
C ASP A 279 34.68 -13.62 -27.25
N VAL A 280 34.36 -14.85 -27.68
CA VAL A 280 33.85 -15.91 -26.78
C VAL A 280 34.90 -16.32 -25.75
N ASN A 281 36.17 -16.43 -26.14
CA ASN A 281 37.24 -16.78 -25.21
C ASN A 281 37.56 -15.67 -24.19
N GLY A 282 37.52 -14.40 -24.60
CA GLY A 282 37.63 -13.25 -23.70
C GLY A 282 36.50 -13.20 -22.66
N LEU A 283 35.25 -13.34 -23.11
CA LEU A 283 34.07 -13.38 -22.24
C LEU A 283 34.10 -14.58 -21.28
N ARG A 284 34.52 -15.76 -21.74
CA ARG A 284 34.72 -16.97 -20.89
C ARG A 284 35.74 -16.71 -19.78
N ARG A 285 36.83 -15.99 -20.08
CA ARG A 285 37.85 -15.62 -19.08
C ARG A 285 37.30 -14.65 -18.04
N SER A 286 36.57 -13.61 -18.46
CA SER A 286 35.99 -12.64 -17.53
C SER A 286 34.86 -13.26 -16.69
N ASP A 287 34.03 -14.12 -17.27
CA ASP A 287 32.96 -14.83 -16.55
C ASP A 287 33.51 -15.72 -15.43
N ARG A 288 34.58 -16.48 -15.67
CA ARG A 288 35.20 -17.32 -14.62
C ARG A 288 35.69 -16.48 -13.43
N LEU A 289 36.35 -15.34 -13.68
CA LEU A 289 36.77 -14.40 -12.64
C LEU A 289 35.58 -13.78 -11.89
N PHE A 290 34.54 -13.36 -12.63
CA PHE A 290 33.31 -12.81 -12.05
C PHE A 290 32.59 -13.83 -11.16
N CYS A 291 32.36 -15.05 -11.66
CA CYS A 291 31.68 -16.13 -10.93
C CYS A 291 32.44 -16.54 -9.67
N ALA A 292 33.78 -16.48 -9.67
CA ALA A 292 34.58 -16.66 -8.46
C ALA A 292 34.34 -15.55 -7.43
N GLY A 293 34.29 -14.28 -7.86
CA GLY A 293 33.91 -13.16 -7.00
C GLY A 293 32.49 -13.27 -6.45
N MET A 294 31.53 -13.70 -7.27
CA MET A 294 30.13 -13.90 -6.88
C MET A 294 29.99 -15.01 -5.80
N LYS A 295 30.67 -16.14 -5.97
CA LYS A 295 30.72 -17.23 -4.96
C LYS A 295 31.24 -16.74 -3.59
N LEU A 296 32.16 -15.75 -3.56
CA LEU A 296 32.65 -15.17 -2.32
C LEU A 296 31.63 -14.25 -1.63
N THR A 297 30.85 -13.48 -2.39
CA THR A 297 29.74 -12.66 -1.83
C THR A 297 28.54 -13.49 -1.41
N ASP A 298 28.28 -14.62 -2.09
CA ASP A 298 27.19 -15.54 -1.73
C ASP A 298 27.51 -16.38 -0.47
N THR A 299 28.81 -16.50 -0.12
CA THR A 299 29.31 -17.15 1.10
C THR A 299 29.80 -16.16 2.17
N GLU A 300 29.45 -14.88 2.04
CA GLU A 300 29.84 -13.84 3.01
C GLU A 300 29.04 -13.95 4.31
N MET A 301 29.74 -14.05 5.44
CA MET A 301 29.13 -14.23 6.78
C MET A 301 29.47 -13.07 7.72
N GLY A 302 28.46 -12.55 8.42
CA GLY A 302 28.60 -11.55 9.49
C GLY A 302 27.82 -10.26 9.23
N PHE A 303 28.18 -9.19 9.96
CA PHE A 303 27.55 -7.88 9.82
C PHE A 303 27.95 -7.18 8.50
N PRO A 304 27.01 -6.43 7.87
CA PRO A 304 27.27 -5.71 6.62
C PRO A 304 28.39 -4.67 6.77
N ARG A 305 29.15 -4.44 5.69
CA ARG A 305 30.26 -3.48 5.63
C ARG A 305 30.20 -2.66 4.34
N LEU A 306 30.94 -1.56 4.30
CA LEU A 306 31.10 -0.75 3.08
C LEU A 306 31.56 -1.60 1.90
N GLU A 307 32.55 -2.47 2.13
CA GLU A 307 33.09 -3.37 1.11
C GLU A 307 32.04 -4.41 0.65
N SER A 308 31.12 -4.83 1.52
CA SER A 308 30.00 -5.72 1.18
C SER A 308 29.00 -5.05 0.24
N ALA A 309 28.78 -3.74 0.39
CA ALA A 309 27.98 -2.95 -0.56
C ALA A 309 28.73 -2.75 -1.88
N GLN A 310 29.98 -2.28 -1.82
CA GLN A 310 30.83 -2.03 -2.99
C GLN A 310 31.03 -3.28 -3.86
N ALA A 311 31.23 -4.46 -3.24
CA ALA A 311 31.35 -5.73 -3.95
C ALA A 311 30.11 -6.05 -4.80
N ARG A 312 28.90 -5.83 -4.26
CA ARG A 312 27.66 -6.10 -4.99
C ARG A 312 27.37 -5.03 -6.04
N ILE A 313 27.74 -3.76 -5.78
CA ILE A 313 27.59 -2.67 -6.76
C ILE A 313 28.54 -2.86 -7.95
N ILE A 314 29.81 -3.25 -7.75
CA ILE A 314 30.71 -3.55 -8.88
C ILE A 314 30.27 -4.82 -9.64
N GLN A 315 29.72 -5.82 -8.95
CA GLN A 315 29.14 -6.99 -9.61
C GLN A 315 27.96 -6.62 -10.51
N VAL A 316 27.05 -5.74 -10.06
CA VAL A 316 25.98 -5.18 -10.89
C VAL A 316 26.58 -4.50 -12.13
N LEU A 317 27.60 -3.65 -11.98
CA LEU A 317 28.25 -3.00 -13.12
C LEU A 317 28.87 -3.99 -14.13
N TYR A 318 29.40 -5.14 -13.70
CA TYR A 318 29.83 -6.20 -14.63
C TYR A 318 28.64 -6.84 -15.36
N LEU A 319 27.61 -7.24 -14.61
CA LEU A 319 26.43 -7.92 -15.16
C LEU A 319 25.75 -7.09 -16.27
N LEU A 320 25.60 -5.77 -16.03
CA LEU A 320 25.08 -4.81 -17.02
C LEU A 320 25.97 -4.73 -18.28
N GLN A 321 27.30 -4.76 -18.15
CA GLN A 321 28.23 -4.80 -19.29
C GLN A 321 28.20 -6.13 -20.07
N THR A 322 27.70 -7.21 -19.45
CA THR A 322 27.44 -8.51 -20.10
C THR A 322 25.97 -8.71 -20.51
N ALA A 323 25.14 -7.66 -20.44
CA ALA A 323 23.70 -7.69 -20.74
C ALA A 323 22.87 -8.69 -19.91
N ARG A 324 23.36 -9.08 -18.71
CA ARG A 324 22.68 -9.97 -17.74
C ARG A 324 21.83 -9.16 -16.76
N MET A 325 20.76 -8.57 -17.29
CA MET A 325 19.97 -7.54 -16.61
C MET A 325 19.11 -8.06 -15.46
N ASN A 326 18.56 -9.28 -15.56
CA ASN A 326 17.73 -9.84 -14.48
C ASN A 326 18.60 -10.13 -13.25
N LYS A 327 19.76 -10.77 -13.45
CA LYS A 327 20.78 -10.99 -12.43
C LYS A 327 21.32 -9.68 -11.87
N ALA A 328 21.52 -8.65 -12.70
CA ALA A 328 21.89 -7.33 -12.24
C ALA A 328 20.84 -6.73 -11.29
N TRP A 329 19.55 -6.79 -11.64
CA TRP A 329 18.47 -6.25 -10.80
C TRP A 329 18.35 -6.97 -9.45
N TYR A 330 18.36 -8.31 -9.42
CA TYR A 330 18.34 -9.07 -8.15
C TYR A 330 19.59 -8.82 -7.29
N THR A 331 20.77 -8.71 -7.90
CA THR A 331 22.02 -8.39 -7.19
C THR A 331 22.00 -6.95 -6.66
N PHE A 332 21.36 -6.02 -7.38
CA PHE A 332 21.17 -4.65 -6.94
C PHE A 332 20.18 -4.54 -5.77
N GLY A 333 19.10 -5.33 -5.74
CA GLY A 333 18.20 -5.42 -4.57
C GLY A 333 18.95 -5.80 -3.28
N ASN A 334 19.87 -6.77 -3.37
CA ASN A 334 20.75 -7.12 -2.25
C ASN A 334 21.70 -5.95 -1.88
N ALA A 335 22.29 -5.27 -2.86
CA ALA A 335 23.14 -4.10 -2.63
C ALA A 335 22.40 -2.93 -1.96
N PHE A 336 21.14 -2.69 -2.36
CA PHE A 336 20.24 -1.70 -1.77
C PHE A 336 19.96 -1.99 -0.29
N HIS A 337 19.59 -3.22 0.06
CA HIS A 337 19.38 -3.61 1.46
C HIS A 337 20.65 -3.45 2.32
N VAL A 338 21.83 -3.82 1.81
CA VAL A 338 23.11 -3.58 2.50
C VAL A 338 23.36 -2.07 2.68
N THR A 339 23.14 -1.26 1.63
CA THR A 339 23.32 0.20 1.65
C THR A 339 22.40 0.90 2.66
N LEU A 340 21.14 0.45 2.78
CA LEU A 340 20.23 0.93 3.81
C LEU A 340 20.64 0.49 5.21
N SER A 341 21.06 -0.78 5.39
CA SER A 341 21.49 -1.31 6.70
C SER A 341 22.71 -0.59 7.29
N LEU A 342 23.56 -0.03 6.42
CA LEU A 342 24.73 0.79 6.79
C LEU A 342 24.38 2.27 7.07
N GLY A 343 23.11 2.66 6.91
CA GLY A 343 22.66 4.05 7.05
C GLY A 343 23.24 5.00 6.00
N MET A 344 23.70 4.49 4.84
CA MET A 344 24.47 5.31 3.88
C MET A 344 23.66 6.44 3.23
N HIS A 345 22.33 6.28 3.17
CA HIS A 345 21.37 7.30 2.74
C HIS A 345 21.24 8.49 3.71
N ARG A 346 21.81 8.38 4.94
CA ARG A 346 21.77 9.43 5.96
C ARG A 346 23.09 10.20 6.10
N ARG A 347 22.96 11.47 6.47
CA ARG A 347 24.00 12.29 7.08
C ARG A 347 24.41 11.68 8.43
N ARG A 348 25.71 11.54 8.68
CA ARG A 348 26.23 11.08 9.98
C ARG A 348 26.39 12.29 10.91
N ASP A 349 25.60 12.34 11.98
CA ASP A 349 25.75 13.31 13.06
C ASP A 349 27.11 13.12 13.77
N GLN A 350 28.15 13.85 13.35
CA GLN A 350 29.50 13.80 13.95
C GLN A 350 29.52 14.00 15.49
N ARG A 351 28.44 14.57 16.06
CA ARG A 351 28.29 14.84 17.50
C ARG A 351 27.60 13.72 18.29
N ARG A 352 27.11 12.64 17.66
CA ARG A 352 26.39 11.55 18.35
C ARG A 352 27.22 10.28 18.60
N ASP A 353 28.25 10.03 17.80
CA ASP A 353 29.00 8.76 17.82
C ASP A 353 30.13 8.68 18.86
N PHE A 354 30.30 9.68 19.72
CA PHE A 354 31.24 9.67 20.86
C PHE A 354 30.48 9.81 22.18
N PRO A 355 30.63 8.82 23.08
CA PRO A 355 31.86 8.78 23.87
C PRO A 355 32.56 7.42 24.00
N PHE A 356 32.07 6.35 23.36
CA PHE A 356 32.48 4.97 23.72
C PHE A 356 33.50 4.26 22.82
N THR A 357 33.85 4.81 21.64
CA THR A 357 34.86 4.19 20.74
C THR A 357 35.88 5.20 20.24
N GLY A 358 37.00 5.33 20.95
CA GLY A 358 38.09 6.27 20.66
C GLY A 358 38.93 5.93 19.42
N ARG A 359 38.34 5.92 18.22
CA ARG A 359 39.06 5.89 16.94
C ARG A 359 38.92 7.22 16.21
N PRO A 360 40.01 7.76 15.61
CA PRO A 360 39.91 8.99 14.82
C PRO A 360 39.02 8.80 13.59
N HIS A 361 38.33 9.86 13.20
CA HIS A 361 37.52 9.89 11.98
C HIS A 361 38.44 9.75 10.76
N ASN A 362 38.21 8.74 9.93
CA ASN A 362 38.99 8.50 8.72
C ASN A 362 38.24 9.09 7.51
N TYR A 363 38.78 10.17 6.96
CA TYR A 363 38.21 10.93 5.85
C TYR A 363 38.01 10.08 4.58
N ILE A 364 39.03 9.28 4.20
CA ILE A 364 38.95 8.36 3.05
C ILE A 364 37.75 7.42 3.15
N ILE A 365 37.51 6.86 4.34
CA ILE A 365 36.36 5.97 4.58
C ILE A 365 35.03 6.75 4.49
N SER A 366 34.98 8.00 4.94
CA SER A 366 33.80 8.86 4.80
C SER A 366 33.46 9.13 3.33
N GLU A 367 34.46 9.50 2.51
CA GLU A 367 34.25 9.78 1.09
C GLU A 367 33.90 8.52 0.30
N CYS A 368 34.52 7.38 0.59
CA CYS A 368 34.06 6.11 0.00
C CYS A 368 32.60 5.78 0.38
N HIS A 369 32.11 6.13 1.58
CA HIS A 369 30.67 5.99 1.89
C HIS A 369 29.80 6.94 1.04
N LYS A 370 30.17 8.22 0.90
CA LYS A 370 29.43 9.18 0.05
C LYS A 370 29.41 8.72 -1.42
N ARG A 371 30.59 8.46 -1.99
CA ARG A 371 30.77 8.03 -3.39
C ARG A 371 30.00 6.74 -3.69
N THR A 372 30.10 5.72 -2.84
CA THR A 372 29.39 4.44 -3.03
C THR A 372 27.87 4.61 -2.99
N PHE A 373 27.34 5.46 -2.11
CA PHE A 373 25.90 5.76 -2.07
C PHE A 373 25.41 6.40 -3.38
N TRP A 374 26.10 7.45 -3.86
CA TRP A 374 25.68 8.14 -5.08
C TRP A 374 25.86 7.30 -6.35
N VAL A 375 26.86 6.41 -6.40
CA VAL A 375 26.94 5.38 -7.45
C VAL A 375 25.73 4.45 -7.42
N ALA A 376 25.29 3.99 -6.24
CA ALA A 376 24.08 3.16 -6.12
C ALA A 376 22.81 3.92 -6.55
N TYR A 377 22.67 5.19 -6.18
CA TYR A 377 21.55 6.05 -6.59
C TYR A 377 21.45 6.22 -8.12
N ILE A 378 22.58 6.45 -8.79
CA ILE A 378 22.64 6.54 -10.25
C ILE A 378 22.21 5.19 -10.86
N VAL A 379 22.75 4.07 -10.36
CA VAL A 379 22.41 2.74 -10.87
C VAL A 379 20.90 2.47 -10.71
N ASP A 380 20.31 2.69 -9.54
CA ASP A 380 18.86 2.52 -9.32
C ASP A 380 18.01 3.30 -10.33
N THR A 381 18.38 4.57 -10.57
CA THR A 381 17.67 5.44 -11.52
C THR A 381 17.74 4.90 -12.95
N TYR A 382 18.90 4.45 -13.41
CA TYR A 382 19.02 3.89 -14.76
C TYR A 382 18.37 2.49 -14.89
N LEU A 383 18.45 1.63 -13.87
CA LEU A 383 17.72 0.35 -13.87
C LEU A 383 16.20 0.56 -13.89
N SER A 384 15.71 1.58 -13.18
CA SER A 384 14.31 1.98 -13.18
C SER A 384 13.84 2.42 -14.57
N VAL A 385 14.58 3.33 -15.22
CA VAL A 385 14.23 3.84 -16.57
C VAL A 385 14.34 2.75 -17.64
N VAL A 386 15.45 2.00 -17.69
CA VAL A 386 15.72 1.02 -18.76
C VAL A 386 14.79 -0.18 -18.68
N PHE A 387 14.34 -0.59 -17.49
CA PHE A 387 13.41 -1.71 -17.32
C PHE A 387 11.95 -1.28 -17.14
N GLY A 388 11.66 0.02 -17.01
CA GLY A 388 10.35 0.52 -16.62
C GLY A 388 9.85 -0.10 -15.30
N ARG A 389 10.73 -0.15 -14.30
CA ARG A 389 10.46 -0.66 -12.94
C ARG A 389 10.55 0.51 -11.94
N PRO A 390 9.81 0.50 -10.81
CA PRO A 390 9.92 1.57 -9.81
C PRO A 390 11.34 1.70 -9.22
N ARG A 391 11.80 2.94 -8.99
CA ARG A 391 13.03 3.24 -8.22
C ARG A 391 12.95 2.71 -6.79
N LEU A 392 14.03 2.11 -6.29
CA LEU A 392 14.15 1.66 -4.89
C LEU A 392 14.50 2.83 -3.95
N PHE A 393 15.33 3.78 -4.42
CA PHE A 393 15.62 5.02 -3.69
C PHE A 393 14.56 6.08 -3.99
N GLN A 394 13.96 6.62 -2.92
CA GLN A 394 13.03 7.75 -2.98
C GLN A 394 13.71 9.00 -2.44
N ASP A 395 13.57 10.10 -3.16
CA ASP A 395 14.33 11.34 -2.89
C ASP A 395 13.95 11.99 -1.55
N GLU A 396 12.78 11.67 -1.02
CA GLU A 396 12.23 12.16 0.25
C GLU A 396 12.92 11.56 1.49
N ASP A 397 13.54 10.38 1.35
CA ASP A 397 14.18 9.65 2.46
C ASP A 397 15.71 9.87 2.53
N ILE A 398 16.27 10.71 1.65
CA ILE A 398 17.72 10.93 1.49
C ILE A 398 18.10 12.32 2.02
N ASP A 399 19.02 12.36 3.00
CA ASP A 399 19.68 13.60 3.47
C ASP A 399 21.21 13.53 3.33
N LYS A 400 21.70 12.63 2.47
CA LYS A 400 23.11 12.41 2.21
C LYS A 400 23.74 13.58 1.43
N GLU A 401 24.90 14.03 1.89
CA GLU A 401 25.74 15.01 1.19
C GLU A 401 26.38 14.40 -0.07
N LEU A 402 26.64 15.23 -1.09
CA LEU A 402 27.44 14.87 -2.25
C LEU A 402 28.92 14.65 -1.86
N PRO A 403 29.70 13.83 -2.60
CA PRO A 403 31.13 13.66 -2.38
C PRO A 403 31.91 14.97 -2.48
N ASP A 404 33.05 15.03 -1.80
CA ASP A 404 33.95 16.17 -1.90
C ASP A 404 34.77 16.10 -3.21
N MET A 405 35.04 17.27 -3.81
CA MET A 405 35.72 17.41 -5.11
C MET A 405 37.25 17.26 -4.96
N VAL A 406 37.69 16.07 -4.58
CA VAL A 406 39.10 15.75 -4.27
C VAL A 406 39.52 14.46 -4.99
N ASN A 407 40.67 14.46 -5.67
CA ASN A 407 41.22 13.27 -6.32
C ASN A 407 41.86 12.32 -5.29
N ASP A 408 41.95 11.03 -5.61
CA ASP A 408 42.44 10.01 -4.67
C ASP A 408 43.91 10.22 -4.22
N GLU A 409 44.73 10.88 -5.03
CA GLU A 409 46.13 11.22 -4.67
C GLU A 409 46.21 12.36 -3.63
N ASP A 410 45.20 13.24 -3.60
CA ASP A 410 45.09 14.38 -2.68
C ASP A 410 44.35 14.01 -1.38
N MET A 411 44.14 12.73 -1.07
CA MET A 411 43.34 12.26 0.05
C MET A 411 44.17 11.57 1.14
N ASN A 412 44.06 12.09 2.38
CA ASN A 412 44.71 11.53 3.56
C ASN A 412 43.64 11.01 4.56
N PRO A 413 43.98 10.10 5.48
CA PRO A 413 43.06 9.69 6.55
C PRO A 413 42.54 10.84 7.42
N GLN A 414 43.29 11.94 7.52
CA GLN A 414 42.98 13.13 8.32
C GLN A 414 42.09 14.16 7.61
N GLY A 415 41.99 14.12 6.28
CA GLY A 415 41.38 15.18 5.46
C GLY A 415 41.99 15.21 4.04
N PRO A 416 41.61 16.19 3.21
CA PRO A 416 42.30 16.45 1.95
C PRO A 416 43.67 17.10 2.17
N SER A 417 44.61 16.83 1.27
CA SER A 417 45.87 17.57 1.15
C SER A 417 45.59 18.95 0.54
N ILE A 418 46.24 19.98 1.09
CA ILE A 418 46.12 21.34 0.58
C ILE A 418 47.18 21.53 -0.51
N THR A 419 46.74 21.45 -1.76
CA THR A 419 47.49 21.82 -2.96
C THR A 419 46.93 23.13 -3.51
N ASP A 420 47.79 24.12 -3.78
CA ASP A 420 47.36 25.45 -4.26
C ASP A 420 46.90 25.45 -5.73
N ASP A 421 47.10 24.34 -6.45
CA ASP A 421 46.82 24.20 -7.88
C ASP A 421 45.42 23.61 -8.10
N SER A 422 44.49 24.40 -8.66
CA SER A 422 43.09 24.00 -8.87
C SER A 422 42.95 23.07 -10.09
N GLY A 423 43.49 21.86 -9.99
CA GLY A 423 43.42 20.83 -11.02
C GLY A 423 42.00 20.36 -11.33
N ASP A 424 41.77 19.87 -12.55
CA ASP A 424 40.51 19.25 -12.94
C ASP A 424 40.30 17.93 -12.16
N CYS A 425 39.09 17.70 -11.60
CA CYS A 425 38.84 16.61 -10.65
C CYS A 425 38.04 15.45 -11.25
N TYR A 426 38.52 14.21 -11.08
CA TYR A 426 37.84 13.02 -11.60
C TYR A 426 36.47 12.74 -10.93
N ILE A 427 36.20 13.35 -9.77
CA ILE A 427 34.97 13.14 -8.99
C ILE A 427 33.84 14.09 -9.44
N ASP A 428 34.16 15.19 -10.13
CA ASP A 428 33.15 16.12 -10.67
C ASP A 428 32.14 15.39 -11.57
N ALA A 429 32.63 14.48 -12.41
CA ALA A 429 31.80 13.65 -13.26
C ALA A 429 30.85 12.72 -12.49
N LEU A 430 31.20 12.25 -11.28
CA LEU A 430 30.29 11.49 -10.41
C LEU A 430 29.21 12.39 -9.81
N ILE A 431 29.62 13.57 -9.30
CA ILE A 431 28.72 14.56 -8.68
C ILE A 431 27.69 15.06 -9.71
N LEU A 432 28.13 15.34 -10.93
CA LEU A 432 27.27 15.82 -12.02
C LEU A 432 26.36 14.70 -12.55
N HIS A 433 26.86 13.45 -12.63
CA HIS A 433 26.02 12.29 -12.99
C HIS A 433 24.91 12.05 -11.96
N ALA A 434 25.20 12.22 -10.66
CA ALA A 434 24.21 12.14 -9.59
C ALA A 434 23.13 13.23 -9.74
N LYS A 435 23.53 14.49 -9.99
CA LYS A 435 22.58 15.60 -10.20
C LYS A 435 21.66 15.37 -11.40
N ILE A 436 22.16 14.90 -12.55
CA ILE A 436 21.28 14.61 -13.69
C ILE A 436 20.42 13.36 -13.46
N ALA A 437 20.91 12.36 -12.73
CA ALA A 437 20.08 11.22 -12.31
C ALA A 437 18.90 11.69 -11.44
N GLN A 438 19.07 12.67 -10.55
CA GLN A 438 17.95 13.26 -9.81
C GLN A 438 16.91 13.91 -10.75
N ILE A 439 17.34 14.60 -11.81
CA ILE A 439 16.42 15.21 -12.79
C ILE A 439 15.70 14.12 -13.62
N ILE A 440 16.43 13.10 -14.08
CA ILE A 440 15.83 11.94 -14.78
C ILE A 440 14.78 11.27 -13.87
N GLY A 441 15.09 11.05 -12.60
CA GLY A 441 14.18 10.48 -11.61
C GLY A 441 12.91 11.31 -11.34
N LYS A 442 12.96 12.64 -11.53
CA LYS A 442 11.78 13.52 -11.56
C LYS A 442 10.98 13.35 -12.84
N VAL A 443 11.63 13.31 -14.01
CA VAL A 443 10.97 13.07 -15.31
C VAL A 443 10.17 11.76 -15.28
N SER A 444 10.76 10.67 -14.79
CA SER A 444 10.08 9.38 -14.66
C SER A 444 8.93 9.38 -13.66
N ARG A 445 8.87 10.35 -12.72
CA ARG A 445 7.81 10.48 -11.71
C ARG A 445 6.69 11.43 -12.15
N GLU A 446 7.03 12.53 -12.82
CA GLU A 446 6.11 13.61 -13.20
C GLU A 446 5.54 13.40 -14.61
N VAL A 447 6.40 13.19 -15.62
CA VAL A 447 5.99 13.06 -17.03
C VAL A 447 5.42 11.67 -17.32
N TYR A 448 6.01 10.64 -16.71
CA TYR A 448 5.61 9.23 -16.84
C TYR A 448 4.65 8.74 -15.75
N SER A 449 3.99 9.65 -15.04
CA SER A 449 3.06 9.30 -13.95
C SER A 449 1.92 8.38 -14.43
N ILE A 450 1.67 7.32 -13.65
CA ILE A 450 0.54 6.38 -13.83
C ILE A 450 -0.81 7.07 -13.54
N SER A 451 -0.81 8.23 -12.86
CA SER A 451 -2.03 9.01 -12.65
C SER A 451 -2.50 9.69 -13.94
N ASP A 452 -3.83 9.76 -14.11
CA ASP A 452 -4.53 10.45 -15.19
C ASP A 452 -4.40 11.98 -15.06
N LEU A 453 -3.20 12.47 -15.36
CA LEU A 453 -2.88 13.90 -15.45
C LEU A 453 -3.24 14.43 -16.85
N PRO A 454 -3.87 15.62 -16.96
CA PRO A 454 -4.03 16.32 -18.22
C PRO A 454 -2.71 16.42 -19.01
N ASN A 455 -2.79 16.29 -20.33
CA ASN A 455 -1.61 16.42 -21.20
C ASN A 455 -0.95 17.81 -21.11
N GLN A 456 -1.70 18.85 -20.73
CA GLN A 456 -1.17 20.18 -20.45
C GLN A 456 -0.25 20.21 -19.22
N ASP A 457 -0.62 19.51 -18.13
CA ASP A 457 0.21 19.43 -16.92
C ASP A 457 1.47 18.60 -17.17
N ARG A 458 1.34 17.49 -17.92
CA ARG A 458 2.49 16.68 -18.37
C ARG A 458 3.44 17.49 -19.25
N LEU A 459 2.91 18.34 -20.15
CA LEU A 459 3.69 19.23 -21.00
C LEU A 459 4.40 20.33 -20.19
N ALA A 460 3.72 20.96 -19.24
CA ALA A 460 4.30 21.97 -18.34
C ALA A 460 5.41 21.38 -17.46
N ALA A 461 5.22 20.17 -16.90
CA ALA A 461 6.25 19.45 -16.17
C ALA A 461 7.47 19.13 -17.06
N ALA A 462 7.25 18.65 -18.28
CA ALA A 462 8.32 18.38 -19.23
C ALA A 462 9.10 19.64 -19.63
N GLN A 463 8.40 20.77 -19.85
CA GLN A 463 9.04 22.07 -20.15
C GLN A 463 9.89 22.58 -18.98
N ARG A 464 9.37 22.52 -17.75
CA ARG A 464 10.11 22.86 -16.52
C ARG A 464 11.35 21.99 -16.35
N LEU A 465 11.21 20.67 -16.48
CA LEU A 465 12.32 19.72 -16.36
C LEU A 465 13.35 19.86 -17.49
N CYS A 466 12.94 20.33 -18.68
CA CYS A 466 13.89 20.75 -19.72
C CYS A 466 14.69 21.99 -19.32
N GLN A 467 14.12 22.93 -18.57
CA GLN A 467 14.88 24.06 -18.00
C GLN A 467 15.86 23.59 -16.93
N ASP A 468 15.43 22.75 -15.97
CA ASP A 468 16.31 22.10 -14.96
C ASP A 468 17.54 21.45 -15.65
N LEU A 469 17.36 20.81 -16.81
CA LEU A 469 18.44 20.20 -17.61
C LEU A 469 19.37 21.24 -18.27
N HIS A 470 18.84 22.32 -18.85
CA HIS A 470 19.69 23.35 -19.48
C HIS A 470 20.52 24.10 -18.43
N GLU A 471 19.96 24.35 -17.25
CA GLU A 471 20.69 24.93 -16.10
C GLU A 471 21.79 23.98 -15.60
N TRP A 472 21.51 22.66 -15.50
CA TRP A 472 22.54 21.66 -15.21
C TRP A 472 23.67 21.67 -16.25
N TRP A 473 23.34 21.75 -17.55
CA TRP A 473 24.35 21.81 -18.62
C TRP A 473 25.19 23.08 -18.57
N ALA A 474 24.59 24.23 -18.27
CA ALA A 474 25.30 25.49 -18.06
C ALA A 474 26.21 25.46 -16.82
N SER A 475 25.94 24.59 -15.84
CA SER A 475 26.76 24.39 -14.63
C SER A 475 27.98 23.48 -14.81
N LEU A 476 28.21 22.91 -16.00
CA LEU A 476 29.31 21.97 -16.25
C LEU A 476 30.69 22.66 -16.14
N PRO A 477 31.66 22.10 -15.38
CA PRO A 477 33.03 22.58 -15.35
C PRO A 477 33.66 22.64 -16.75
N PRO A 478 34.57 23.59 -17.02
CA PRO A 478 35.12 23.79 -18.36
C PRO A 478 35.80 22.56 -18.97
N HIS A 479 36.33 21.61 -18.18
CA HIS A 479 36.93 20.37 -18.69
C HIS A 479 35.90 19.28 -19.08
N LEU A 480 34.62 19.44 -18.74
CA LEU A 480 33.52 18.57 -19.19
C LEU A 480 32.66 19.25 -20.26
N GLY A 481 32.43 20.56 -20.13
CA GLY A 481 31.66 21.35 -21.09
C GLY A 481 32.45 21.73 -22.34
N THR A 482 33.65 22.32 -22.17
CA THR A 482 34.43 22.99 -23.22
C THR A 482 35.72 22.26 -23.58
N VAL A 483 36.38 22.64 -24.69
CA VAL A 483 37.63 21.99 -25.13
C VAL A 483 38.83 22.62 -24.43
N ARG A 484 39.11 22.19 -23.19
CA ARG A 484 40.38 22.46 -22.50
C ARG A 484 41.48 21.49 -22.95
N PRO A 485 42.79 21.84 -22.83
CA PRO A 485 43.89 20.90 -23.08
C PRO A 485 43.82 19.60 -22.24
N SER A 486 43.27 19.66 -21.02
CA SER A 486 43.03 18.48 -20.19
C SER A 486 42.04 17.46 -20.80
N THR A 487 41.21 17.86 -21.76
CA THR A 487 40.35 16.93 -22.53
C THR A 487 41.11 16.02 -23.49
N LEU A 488 42.42 16.23 -23.67
CA LEU A 488 43.33 15.28 -24.33
C LEU A 488 43.55 14.01 -23.48
N ILE A 489 43.38 14.09 -22.16
CA ILE A 489 43.52 12.94 -21.26
C ILE A 489 42.33 11.98 -21.52
N PRO A 490 42.57 10.70 -21.90
CA PRO A 490 41.49 9.79 -22.31
C PRO A 490 40.38 9.62 -21.28
N SER A 491 40.70 9.64 -19.98
CA SER A 491 39.74 9.51 -18.89
C SER A 491 38.77 10.71 -18.83
N PHE A 492 39.27 11.94 -18.88
CA PHE A 492 38.42 13.14 -18.95
C PHE A 492 37.64 13.22 -20.26
N ARG A 493 38.24 12.80 -21.40
CA ARG A 493 37.53 12.68 -22.69
C ARG A 493 36.32 11.74 -22.58
N ARG A 494 36.48 10.57 -21.95
CA ARG A 494 35.38 9.64 -21.67
C ARG A 494 34.33 10.24 -20.71
N GLN A 495 34.75 10.96 -19.67
CA GLN A 495 33.82 11.62 -18.73
C GLN A 495 32.97 12.69 -19.42
N ALA A 496 33.56 13.55 -20.25
CA ALA A 496 32.82 14.54 -21.03
C ALA A 496 31.79 13.86 -21.97
N ILE A 497 32.19 12.81 -22.68
CA ILE A 497 31.29 12.03 -23.55
C ILE A 497 30.12 11.42 -22.75
N ALA A 498 30.39 10.87 -21.56
CA ALA A 498 29.35 10.32 -20.69
C ALA A 498 28.31 11.39 -20.26
N MET A 499 28.77 12.59 -19.93
CA MET A 499 27.87 13.70 -19.56
C MET A 499 27.03 14.18 -20.75
N ARG A 500 27.59 14.17 -21.97
CA ARG A 500 26.85 14.51 -23.21
C ARG A 500 25.76 13.48 -23.52
N LEU A 501 26.09 12.19 -23.44
CA LEU A 501 25.10 11.12 -23.59
C LEU A 501 24.00 11.18 -22.51
N ALA A 502 24.36 11.52 -21.27
CA ALA A 502 23.39 11.61 -20.16
C ALA A 502 22.41 12.78 -20.37
N TYR A 503 22.92 13.92 -20.84
CA TYR A 503 22.14 15.10 -21.18
C TYR A 503 21.16 14.83 -22.33
N PHE A 504 21.64 14.28 -23.45
CA PHE A 504 20.76 13.98 -24.59
C PHE A 504 19.74 12.89 -24.24
N HIS A 505 20.13 11.86 -23.49
CA HIS A 505 19.20 10.86 -22.96
C HIS A 505 18.09 11.49 -22.09
N ALA A 506 18.43 12.40 -21.18
CA ALA A 506 17.45 13.06 -20.33
C ALA A 506 16.49 13.95 -21.14
N LEU A 507 16.99 14.68 -22.16
CA LEU A 507 16.14 15.45 -23.08
C LEU A 507 15.22 14.55 -23.93
N ILE A 508 15.72 13.41 -24.42
CA ILE A 508 14.92 12.42 -25.14
C ILE A 508 13.83 11.86 -24.21
N HIS A 509 14.19 11.42 -23.01
CA HIS A 509 13.24 10.89 -22.02
C HIS A 509 12.15 11.92 -21.66
N ALA A 510 12.51 13.19 -21.43
CA ALA A 510 11.55 14.24 -21.08
C ALA A 510 10.58 14.62 -22.22
N ASN A 511 10.98 14.49 -23.50
CA ASN A 511 10.19 15.01 -24.62
C ASN A 511 9.58 13.94 -25.54
N ARG A 512 10.07 12.68 -25.52
CA ARG A 512 9.58 11.63 -26.42
C ARG A 512 8.08 11.32 -26.35
N PRO A 513 7.34 11.45 -25.22
CA PRO A 513 5.89 11.23 -25.22
C PRO A 513 5.14 12.12 -26.23
N PHE A 514 5.57 13.37 -26.38
CA PHE A 514 4.85 14.38 -27.15
C PHE A 514 5.00 14.24 -28.67
N LEU A 515 5.79 13.28 -29.16
CA LEU A 515 5.98 12.99 -30.58
C LEU A 515 4.71 12.53 -31.31
N LEU A 516 3.67 12.09 -30.59
CA LEU A 516 2.33 11.78 -31.12
C LEU A 516 1.24 12.78 -30.66
N SER A 517 1.60 13.81 -29.90
CA SER A 517 0.65 14.82 -29.40
C SER A 517 0.55 16.00 -30.35
N GLU A 518 -0.68 16.37 -30.71
CA GLU A 518 -0.93 17.57 -31.51
C GLU A 518 -0.67 18.83 -30.66
N GLY A 519 -0.04 19.85 -31.27
CA GLY A 519 0.28 21.13 -30.63
C GLY A 519 1.64 21.23 -29.90
N ALA A 520 2.37 20.14 -29.66
CA ALA A 520 3.58 20.14 -28.82
C ALA A 520 4.91 20.41 -29.57
N TYR A 521 4.89 21.24 -30.62
CA TYR A 521 5.97 21.39 -31.61
C TYR A 521 7.36 21.69 -31.04
N GLU A 522 7.47 22.54 -30.01
CA GLU A 522 8.76 22.94 -29.43
C GLU A 522 9.44 21.77 -28.69
N ASN A 523 8.65 20.96 -27.96
CA ASN A 523 9.13 19.77 -27.28
C ASN A 523 9.55 18.67 -28.28
N VAL A 524 8.79 18.52 -29.38
CA VAL A 524 9.15 17.64 -30.50
C VAL A 524 10.49 18.06 -31.12
N ALA A 525 10.68 19.34 -31.43
CA ALA A 525 11.95 19.85 -31.96
C ALA A 525 13.14 19.58 -31.03
N LYS A 526 12.98 19.84 -29.71
CA LYS A 526 13.99 19.52 -28.69
C LYS A 526 14.34 18.04 -28.65
N CYS A 527 13.35 17.15 -28.78
CA CYS A 527 13.56 15.71 -28.82
C CYS A 527 14.40 15.26 -30.03
N ILE A 528 14.04 15.76 -31.23
CA ILE A 528 14.73 15.43 -32.48
C ILE A 528 16.18 15.95 -32.46
N THR A 529 16.41 17.18 -31.99
CA THR A 529 17.75 17.74 -31.84
C THR A 529 18.61 16.92 -30.86
N ALA A 530 18.04 16.44 -29.75
CA ALA A 530 18.75 15.56 -28.81
C ALA A 530 19.07 14.18 -29.42
N ALA A 531 18.15 13.60 -30.21
CA ALA A 531 18.40 12.36 -30.95
C ALA A 531 19.51 12.53 -32.00
N GLN A 532 19.44 13.56 -32.84
CA GLN A 532 20.47 13.88 -33.84
C GLN A 532 21.86 14.04 -33.22
N ASN A 533 21.96 14.81 -32.12
CA ASN A 533 23.22 15.02 -31.40
C ASN A 533 23.76 13.72 -30.76
N SER A 534 22.88 12.80 -30.34
CA SER A 534 23.29 11.48 -29.84
C SER A 534 23.88 10.60 -30.95
N LEU A 535 23.27 10.60 -32.13
CA LEU A 535 23.71 9.82 -33.29
C LEU A 535 25.02 10.35 -33.89
N GLU A 536 25.17 11.67 -34.02
CA GLU A 536 26.44 12.27 -34.48
C GLU A 536 27.57 12.11 -33.44
N LEU A 537 27.25 12.08 -32.13
CA LEU A 537 28.22 11.70 -31.10
C LEU A 537 28.63 10.22 -31.20
N LEU A 538 27.68 9.31 -31.43
CA LEU A 538 27.98 7.89 -31.65
C LEU A 538 28.87 7.69 -32.88
N LYS A 539 28.57 8.34 -33.99
CA LYS A 539 29.37 8.26 -35.23
C LYS A 539 30.83 8.62 -34.97
N ARG A 540 31.09 9.72 -34.25
CA ARG A 540 32.45 10.13 -33.83
C ARG A 540 33.10 9.11 -32.88
N MET A 541 32.31 8.48 -31.99
CA MET A 541 32.80 7.39 -31.13
C MET A 541 33.05 6.08 -31.88
N ALA A 542 32.40 5.83 -33.01
CA ALA A 542 32.64 4.66 -33.87
C ALA A 542 33.83 4.86 -34.80
N GLU A 543 34.09 6.11 -35.21
CA GLU A 543 35.32 6.56 -35.86
C GLU A 543 36.53 6.42 -34.88
N ASP A 544 36.37 6.82 -33.61
CA ASP A 544 37.33 6.57 -32.51
C ASP A 544 37.11 5.20 -31.83
N SER A 545 37.51 4.10 -32.47
CA SER A 545 37.29 2.70 -32.01
C SER A 545 37.52 2.44 -30.51
N THR A 546 38.53 3.07 -29.90
CA THR A 546 38.87 2.95 -28.47
C THR A 546 37.80 3.49 -27.50
N LEU A 547 36.86 4.32 -27.97
CA LEU A 547 35.83 4.99 -27.17
C LEU A 547 34.46 4.30 -27.25
N PHE A 548 34.16 3.62 -28.35
CA PHE A 548 32.84 3.06 -28.67
C PHE A 548 32.26 2.19 -27.53
N HIS A 549 33.01 1.19 -27.05
CA HIS A 549 32.55 0.21 -26.03
C HIS A 549 32.62 0.70 -24.56
N SER A 550 32.53 2.01 -24.30
CA SER A 550 32.81 2.58 -22.95
C SER A 550 31.71 2.41 -21.90
N PHE A 551 30.43 2.29 -22.30
CA PHE A 551 29.29 2.43 -21.37
C PHE A 551 28.19 1.39 -21.63
N TRP A 552 27.74 0.73 -20.56
CA TRP A 552 26.70 -0.31 -20.62
C TRP A 552 25.32 0.20 -21.06
N TRP A 553 25.07 1.51 -20.97
CA TRP A 553 23.79 2.15 -21.33
C TRP A 553 23.85 2.96 -22.62
N THR A 554 25.02 3.05 -23.31
CA THR A 554 25.10 3.74 -24.62
C THR A 554 24.14 3.11 -25.62
N ASP A 555 24.13 1.79 -25.72
CA ASP A 555 23.29 1.05 -26.66
C ASP A 555 21.80 1.36 -26.48
N TYR A 556 21.36 1.58 -25.23
CA TYR A 556 19.99 2.02 -24.91
C TYR A 556 19.72 3.47 -25.36
N VAL A 557 20.64 4.43 -25.13
CA VAL A 557 20.47 5.80 -25.64
C VAL A 557 20.37 5.82 -27.16
N ILE A 558 21.17 5.01 -27.84
CA ILE A 558 21.14 4.91 -29.30
C ILE A 558 19.87 4.24 -29.79
N PHE A 559 19.40 3.18 -29.13
CA PHE A 559 18.07 2.60 -29.40
C PHE A 559 16.96 3.66 -29.29
N CYS A 560 16.92 4.44 -28.20
CA CYS A 560 15.94 5.51 -28.03
C CYS A 560 16.08 6.61 -29.10
N ALA A 561 17.30 7.02 -29.45
CA ALA A 561 17.53 8.04 -30.48
C ALA A 561 17.10 7.57 -31.88
N LEU A 562 17.40 6.32 -32.25
CA LEU A 562 16.98 5.72 -33.52
C LEU A 562 15.44 5.55 -33.57
N ALA A 563 14.82 5.07 -32.49
CA ALA A 563 13.36 4.94 -32.41
C ALA A 563 12.65 6.30 -32.57
N VAL A 564 13.15 7.36 -31.91
CA VAL A 564 12.66 8.73 -32.07
C VAL A 564 12.74 9.20 -33.53
N VAL A 565 13.87 8.99 -34.21
CA VAL A 565 14.03 9.40 -35.62
C VAL A 565 13.10 8.62 -36.55
N TYR A 566 13.04 7.29 -36.44
CA TYR A 566 12.21 6.47 -37.34
C TYR A 566 10.71 6.76 -37.18
N VAL A 567 10.18 6.85 -35.96
CA VAL A 567 8.75 7.13 -35.75
C VAL A 567 8.39 8.58 -36.10
N TRP A 568 9.28 9.55 -35.82
CA TRP A 568 9.06 10.94 -36.26
C TRP A 568 9.02 11.05 -37.79
N GLU A 569 9.91 10.36 -38.50
CA GLU A 569 9.93 10.36 -39.98
C GLU A 569 8.61 9.79 -40.54
N ILE A 570 8.09 8.70 -39.96
CA ILE A 570 6.78 8.16 -40.34
C ILE A 570 5.67 9.20 -40.10
N GLN A 571 5.59 9.81 -38.91
CA GLN A 571 4.54 10.80 -38.60
C GLN A 571 4.62 12.04 -39.51
N ARG A 572 5.84 12.47 -39.88
CA ARG A 572 6.08 13.54 -40.87
C ARG A 572 5.48 13.19 -42.23
N LEU A 573 5.80 11.99 -42.74
CA LEU A 573 5.37 11.52 -44.06
C LEU A 573 3.85 11.29 -44.14
N THR A 574 3.23 10.77 -43.07
CA THR A 574 1.79 10.47 -43.00
C THR A 574 0.93 11.72 -42.77
N ARG A 575 1.23 12.56 -41.76
CA ARG A 575 0.31 13.66 -41.38
C ARG A 575 0.53 14.97 -42.14
N SER A 576 1.67 15.14 -42.82
CA SER A 576 2.01 16.35 -43.60
C SER A 576 1.97 17.69 -42.83
N ILE A 577 2.16 17.66 -41.51
CA ILE A 577 2.07 18.83 -40.60
C ILE A 577 3.33 19.72 -40.66
N TYR A 578 4.48 19.18 -41.05
CA TYR A 578 5.77 19.89 -41.08
C TYR A 578 6.11 20.39 -42.48
N GLY A 579 6.60 21.63 -42.57
CA GLY A 579 6.88 22.33 -43.84
C GLY A 579 8.08 21.80 -44.63
N ASN A 580 8.18 22.25 -45.89
CA ASN A 580 9.14 21.76 -46.88
C ASN A 580 10.60 22.17 -46.61
N ASP A 581 11.33 21.42 -45.78
CA ASP A 581 12.79 21.51 -45.62
C ASP A 581 13.50 20.15 -45.82
N ASP A 582 13.03 19.36 -46.81
CA ASP A 582 13.44 17.96 -47.02
C ASP A 582 14.95 17.69 -47.06
N GLN A 583 15.76 18.67 -47.50
CA GLN A 583 17.19 18.49 -47.71
C GLN A 583 18.04 18.56 -46.43
N SER A 584 17.50 19.08 -45.32
CA SER A 584 18.11 18.91 -43.99
C SER A 584 17.69 17.57 -43.37
N LEU A 585 16.44 17.15 -43.63
CA LEU A 585 15.79 16.03 -42.96
C LEU A 585 16.20 14.66 -43.52
N SER A 586 16.41 14.49 -44.84
CA SER A 586 16.94 13.22 -45.38
C SER A 586 18.30 12.86 -44.78
N LYS A 587 19.14 13.86 -44.48
CA LYS A 587 20.47 13.65 -43.87
C LYS A 587 20.39 13.08 -42.45
N LEU A 588 19.29 13.32 -41.72
CA LEU A 588 19.04 12.73 -40.41
C LEU A 588 18.71 11.24 -40.52
N PHE A 589 17.91 10.85 -41.51
CA PHE A 589 17.65 9.44 -41.82
C PHE A 589 18.94 8.72 -42.25
N ASP A 590 19.72 9.33 -43.15
CA ASP A 590 21.01 8.79 -43.61
C ASP A 590 22.06 8.65 -42.49
N LEU A 591 21.93 9.43 -41.41
CA LEU A 591 22.74 9.33 -40.19
C LEU A 591 22.24 8.18 -39.29
N ALA A 592 20.92 8.07 -39.10
CA ALA A 592 20.29 6.99 -38.35
C ALA A 592 20.63 5.61 -38.94
N GLU A 593 20.54 5.45 -40.27
CA GLU A 593 20.92 4.22 -40.98
C GLU A 593 22.37 3.79 -40.71
N LYS A 594 23.31 4.74 -40.72
CA LYS A 594 24.73 4.47 -40.42
C LYS A 594 24.93 4.09 -38.95
N CYS A 595 24.25 4.78 -38.04
CA CYS A 595 24.32 4.50 -36.60
C CYS A 595 23.70 3.16 -36.22
N HIS A 596 22.58 2.79 -36.84
CA HIS A 596 21.99 1.46 -36.73
C HIS A 596 22.95 0.39 -37.28
N GLY A 597 23.58 0.66 -38.43
CA GLY A 597 24.64 -0.19 -38.99
C GLY A 597 25.86 -0.39 -38.07
N TYR A 598 26.20 0.57 -37.21
CA TYR A 598 27.21 0.40 -36.17
C TYR A 598 26.69 -0.40 -34.96
N LEU A 599 25.48 -0.08 -34.45
CA LEU A 599 24.87 -0.81 -33.33
C LEU A 599 24.70 -2.31 -33.63
N LYS A 600 24.31 -2.65 -34.86
CA LYS A 600 24.15 -4.03 -35.33
C LYS A 600 25.48 -4.81 -35.43
N ARG A 601 26.62 -4.11 -35.60
CA ARG A 601 27.97 -4.71 -35.50
C ARG A 601 28.51 -4.76 -34.07
N ALA A 602 28.09 -3.83 -33.20
CA ALA A 602 28.44 -3.80 -31.78
C ALA A 602 27.80 -4.95 -30.99
N SER A 603 26.72 -5.51 -31.53
CA SER A 603 25.85 -6.49 -30.87
C SER A 603 26.38 -7.91 -31.06
N THR A 604 27.01 -8.47 -30.02
CA THR A 604 27.37 -9.90 -30.01
C THR A 604 26.12 -10.78 -30.06
N SER A 605 26.25 -11.98 -30.63
CA SER A 605 25.16 -12.91 -30.98
C SER A 605 24.35 -13.49 -29.81
N VAL A 606 24.62 -13.07 -28.58
CA VAL A 606 23.96 -13.53 -27.34
C VAL A 606 23.50 -12.34 -26.48
N SER A 607 23.39 -11.14 -27.06
CA SER A 607 23.13 -9.88 -26.33
C SER A 607 21.69 -9.39 -26.44
N GLN A 608 21.23 -8.63 -25.44
CA GLN A 608 19.91 -7.96 -25.48
C GLN A 608 19.75 -7.02 -26.68
N ASN A 609 20.86 -6.51 -27.23
CA ASN A 609 20.86 -5.65 -28.40
C ASN A 609 20.29 -6.35 -29.65
N GLN A 610 20.25 -7.68 -29.70
CA GLN A 610 19.50 -8.41 -30.74
C GLN A 610 17.99 -8.12 -30.68
N ARG A 611 17.42 -7.98 -29.47
CA ARG A 611 15.99 -7.60 -29.28
C ARG A 611 15.75 -6.15 -29.71
N TYR A 612 16.70 -5.25 -29.45
CA TYR A 612 16.65 -3.87 -29.95
C TYR A 612 16.78 -3.82 -31.49
N SER A 613 17.73 -4.54 -32.09
CA SER A 613 17.93 -4.57 -33.55
C SER A 613 16.68 -5.01 -34.29
N VAL A 614 15.99 -6.08 -33.86
CA VAL A 614 14.77 -6.57 -34.54
C VAL A 614 13.68 -5.49 -34.63
N ILE A 615 13.51 -4.67 -33.59
CA ILE A 615 12.51 -3.59 -33.58
C ILE A 615 12.98 -2.37 -34.39
N LEU A 616 14.28 -2.06 -34.34
CA LEU A 616 14.85 -1.00 -35.17
C LEU A 616 14.83 -1.36 -36.66
N ASP A 617 15.03 -2.63 -37.03
CA ASP A 617 14.91 -3.11 -38.41
C ASP A 617 13.47 -3.00 -38.93
N GLU A 618 12.47 -3.28 -38.09
CA GLU A 618 11.05 -3.16 -38.45
C GLU A 618 10.60 -1.69 -38.58
N LEU A 619 10.90 -0.84 -37.59
CA LEU A 619 10.60 0.60 -37.64
C LEU A 619 11.27 1.28 -38.84
N ARG A 620 12.49 0.84 -39.18
CA ARG A 620 13.24 1.25 -40.36
C ARG A 620 12.55 0.84 -41.66
N PHE A 621 12.12 -0.41 -41.78
CA PHE A 621 11.42 -0.92 -42.96
C PHE A 621 10.11 -0.15 -43.21
N GLU A 622 9.31 0.06 -42.16
CA GLU A 622 8.05 0.79 -42.24
C GLU A 622 8.27 2.27 -42.62
N ALA A 623 9.30 2.92 -42.07
CA ALA A 623 9.71 4.27 -42.49
C ALA A 623 10.17 4.34 -43.96
N GLN A 624 10.93 3.35 -44.43
CA GLN A 624 11.33 3.23 -45.84
C GLN A 624 10.13 3.00 -46.76
N ARG A 625 9.12 2.23 -46.32
CA ARG A 625 7.87 2.02 -47.07
C ARG A 625 7.08 3.32 -47.22
N CYS A 626 6.85 4.04 -46.11
CA CYS A 626 6.16 5.35 -46.13
C CYS A 626 6.88 6.37 -47.03
N ARG A 627 8.23 6.39 -47.01
CA ARG A 627 9.04 7.27 -47.85
C ARG A 627 8.89 6.92 -49.34
N THR A 628 9.03 5.65 -49.69
CA THR A 628 8.88 5.15 -51.06
C THR A 628 7.48 5.45 -51.62
N ALA A 629 6.43 5.29 -50.81
CA ALA A 629 5.07 5.65 -51.20
C ALA A 629 4.90 7.14 -51.51
N ARG A 630 5.50 8.04 -50.70
CA ARG A 630 5.44 9.49 -50.92
C ARG A 630 6.29 9.96 -52.10
N GLU A 631 7.46 9.34 -52.32
CA GLU A 631 8.28 9.58 -53.51
C GLU A 631 7.55 9.13 -54.80
N ASN A 632 6.82 8.00 -54.77
CA ASN A 632 5.95 7.56 -55.87
C ASN A 632 4.76 8.49 -56.12
N LEU A 633 4.17 9.08 -55.07
CA LEU A 633 3.10 10.09 -55.21
C LEU A 633 3.62 11.40 -55.82
N GLN A 634 4.80 11.88 -55.41
CA GLN A 634 5.44 13.06 -55.99
C GLN A 634 5.82 12.83 -57.46
N ASN A 635 6.36 11.66 -57.80
CA ASN A 635 6.72 11.32 -59.19
C ASN A 635 5.52 11.19 -60.15
N ARG A 636 4.27 11.11 -59.65
CA ARG A 636 3.06 11.18 -60.50
C ARG A 636 2.70 12.62 -60.93
N HIS A 637 3.33 13.65 -60.37
CA HIS A 637 3.17 15.06 -60.79
C HIS A 637 4.52 15.80 -60.83
N PRO A 638 5.20 15.77 -61.98
CA PRO A 638 5.25 16.98 -62.79
C PRO A 638 4.71 16.76 -64.21
N GLY A 639 3.91 17.71 -64.70
CA GLY A 639 3.17 17.56 -65.97
C GLY A 639 3.98 17.95 -67.21
N ASN A 640 3.43 17.60 -68.38
CA ASN A 640 3.88 18.11 -69.67
C ASN A 640 2.67 18.39 -70.59
N LEU A 641 2.13 19.62 -70.53
CA LEU A 641 1.48 20.20 -71.71
C LEU A 641 2.60 20.77 -72.59
N HIS A 642 2.89 20.15 -73.73
CA HIS A 642 3.34 20.77 -74.99
C HIS A 642 3.54 19.67 -76.05
N GLY A 643 3.03 19.87 -77.27
CA GLY A 643 3.04 18.89 -78.36
C GLY A 643 1.63 18.62 -78.88
N ALA A 644 1.45 18.65 -80.20
CA ALA A 644 0.15 18.59 -80.86
C ALA A 644 0.06 17.40 -81.85
N GLU A 645 -1.08 17.33 -82.54
CA GLU A 645 -1.43 16.48 -83.70
C GLU A 645 -2.04 15.10 -83.40
N GLY A 646 -3.28 14.89 -83.87
CA GLY A 646 -4.06 13.65 -83.76
C GLY A 646 -5.58 13.86 -83.86
N LEU A 647 -6.18 13.52 -85.00
CA LEU A 647 -7.63 13.61 -85.32
C LEU A 647 -8.48 12.67 -84.39
N VAL A 648 -9.61 13.08 -83.78
CA VAL A 648 -10.97 13.41 -84.34
C VAL A 648 -11.77 12.16 -84.76
N PRO A 649 -13.11 12.04 -84.51
CA PRO A 649 -14.05 12.85 -83.69
C PRO A 649 -14.41 12.08 -82.37
N ASP A 650 -15.62 11.89 -81.79
CA ASP A 650 -17.02 12.28 -82.09
C ASP A 650 -17.99 12.14 -80.87
N ILE A 651 -19.25 12.58 -81.04
CA ILE A 651 -20.50 12.41 -80.25
C ILE A 651 -20.59 13.10 -78.87
N SER A 652 -21.58 14.00 -78.78
CA SER A 652 -22.02 14.75 -77.60
C SER A 652 -23.39 14.25 -77.08
N LEU A 653 -23.82 14.69 -75.89
CA LEU A 653 -25.10 15.42 -75.72
C LEU A 653 -25.39 15.91 -74.28
N ALA A 654 -25.79 17.19 -74.21
CA ALA A 654 -26.73 17.85 -73.28
C ALA A 654 -26.67 17.66 -71.74
N PHE A 655 -26.56 18.80 -71.05
CA PHE A 655 -27.03 19.03 -69.67
C PHE A 655 -28.57 19.03 -69.58
N PRO A 656 -29.14 19.01 -68.37
CA PRO A 656 -29.70 20.27 -67.83
C PRO A 656 -29.04 20.75 -66.53
N GLN A 657 -29.23 22.04 -66.23
CA GLN A 657 -28.98 22.62 -64.91
C GLN A 657 -30.29 22.64 -64.12
N ASP A 658 -30.22 22.55 -62.78
CA ASP A 658 -31.01 23.42 -61.89
C ASP A 658 -30.44 23.41 -60.46
N THR A 659 -30.91 24.30 -59.60
CA THR A 659 -30.24 24.70 -58.34
C THR A 659 -30.76 24.00 -57.09
N GLU A 660 -29.87 23.60 -56.18
CA GLU A 660 -29.92 23.98 -54.74
C GLU A 660 -28.65 23.55 -53.97
N SER A 661 -28.57 23.86 -52.67
CA SER A 661 -27.35 23.81 -51.84
C SER A 661 -27.18 22.54 -50.99
N CYS A 662 -25.95 21.99 -50.88
CA CYS A 662 -25.36 21.61 -49.58
C CYS A 662 -23.84 21.31 -49.61
N SER A 663 -23.31 20.96 -48.44
CA SER A 663 -21.91 20.72 -48.04
C SER A 663 -21.09 19.69 -48.84
N PRO A 664 -19.74 19.84 -48.90
CA PRO A 664 -18.85 18.87 -49.55
C PRO A 664 -18.53 17.67 -48.63
N HIS A 665 -19.28 16.57 -48.79
CA HIS A 665 -18.91 15.24 -48.28
C HIS A 665 -18.90 14.20 -49.41
N THR A 666 -17.87 14.22 -50.25
CA THR A 666 -17.51 13.05 -51.09
C THR A 666 -16.12 13.22 -51.71
N ALA A 667 -15.24 12.26 -51.44
CA ALA A 667 -14.00 12.05 -52.18
C ALA A 667 -13.91 10.56 -52.51
N PHE A 668 -13.51 10.24 -53.74
CA PHE A 668 -13.70 8.92 -54.35
C PHE A 668 -12.95 7.79 -53.63
N LEU A 669 -13.58 6.63 -53.54
CA LEU A 669 -12.87 5.35 -53.36
C LEU A 669 -12.15 4.99 -54.67
N LEU A 670 -10.88 4.58 -54.56
CA LEU A 670 -10.23 3.69 -55.52
C LEU A 670 -9.61 2.52 -54.76
N GLN A 671 -9.54 1.38 -55.42
CA GLN A 671 -9.46 0.06 -54.78
C GLN A 671 -8.08 -0.56 -55.00
N GLU A 672 -7.14 -0.25 -54.10
CA GLU A 672 -5.93 -1.05 -53.86
C GLU A 672 -6.10 -1.81 -52.53
N GLU A 673 -5.43 -2.94 -52.34
CA GLU A 673 -5.62 -3.78 -51.14
C GLU A 673 -4.87 -3.20 -49.93
N ASP A 674 -5.58 -2.44 -49.09
CA ASP A 674 -5.07 -1.92 -47.82
C ASP A 674 -4.65 -3.06 -46.87
N ILE A 675 -3.35 -3.37 -46.87
CA ILE A 675 -2.68 -3.96 -45.71
C ILE A 675 -2.54 -2.81 -44.70
N PRO A 676 -3.32 -2.78 -43.60
CA PRO A 676 -3.36 -1.62 -42.72
C PRO A 676 -1.98 -1.35 -42.12
N SER A 677 -1.56 -0.08 -42.14
CA SER A 677 -0.21 0.26 -41.68
C SER A 677 -0.06 0.00 -40.18
N VAL A 678 1.17 -0.29 -39.74
CA VAL A 678 1.43 -0.62 -38.33
C VAL A 678 1.15 0.59 -37.42
N LEU A 679 1.11 1.82 -37.98
CA LEU A 679 1.03 3.07 -37.23
C LEU A 679 -0.31 3.80 -37.27
N GLU A 680 -1.29 3.38 -38.06
CA GLU A 680 -2.66 3.92 -37.98
C GLU A 680 -3.36 3.63 -36.65
N ASN A 681 -2.79 2.73 -35.84
CA ASN A 681 -3.27 2.38 -34.50
C ASN A 681 -2.49 3.09 -33.36
N LEU A 682 -1.46 3.90 -33.63
CA LEU A 682 -0.59 4.47 -32.58
C LEU A 682 -1.16 5.77 -31.94
N GLN A 683 -1.37 5.74 -30.63
CA GLN A 683 -1.84 6.87 -29.81
C GLN A 683 -0.73 7.54 -28.98
N PHE A 684 -1.01 8.67 -28.31
CA PHE A 684 -0.04 9.37 -27.43
C PHE A 684 0.52 8.49 -26.30
N SER A 685 -0.28 7.54 -25.81
CA SER A 685 0.17 6.49 -24.89
C SER A 685 1.30 5.64 -25.46
N ASP A 686 1.52 5.62 -26.77
CA ASP A 686 2.29 4.58 -27.42
C ASP A 686 3.80 4.87 -27.46
N TRP A 687 4.17 6.04 -26.94
CA TRP A 687 5.52 6.41 -26.51
C TRP A 687 5.84 6.12 -25.04
N GLN A 688 4.83 5.89 -24.20
CA GLN A 688 5.03 4.89 -23.17
C GLN A 688 5.23 3.55 -23.91
N MET A 689 4.36 3.15 -24.84
CA MET A 689 4.40 1.77 -25.38
C MET A 689 5.71 1.27 -26.00
N LEU A 690 6.50 2.09 -26.68
CA LEU A 690 7.83 1.67 -27.19
C LEU A 690 8.86 1.35 -26.08
N ASP A 691 8.79 2.04 -24.95
CA ASP A 691 9.56 1.78 -23.73
C ASP A 691 8.72 1.09 -22.63
N SER A 692 7.45 0.72 -22.91
CA SER A 692 6.45 0.29 -21.90
C SER A 692 4.99 0.06 -22.39
N SER A 693 4.65 -1.12 -22.93
CA SER A 693 3.40 -1.31 -23.71
C SER A 693 2.11 -1.80 -23.02
N SER A 694 0.97 -1.31 -23.54
CA SER A 694 -0.26 -2.09 -23.74
C SER A 694 -0.74 -1.98 -25.21
N LEU A 695 -2.04 -1.79 -25.48
CA LEU A 695 -2.69 -1.38 -26.77
C LEU A 695 -4.23 -1.64 -26.68
N PRO A 696 -5.12 -0.74 -27.16
CA PRO A 696 -6.55 -1.02 -27.34
C PRO A 696 -6.88 -1.54 -28.75
N ARG A 697 -8.18 -1.81 -29.03
CA ARG A 697 -8.69 -2.21 -30.36
C ARG A 697 -9.73 -1.22 -30.91
N TYR A 698 -9.64 -0.92 -32.20
CA TYR A 698 -10.74 -0.44 -33.05
C TYR A 698 -11.73 -1.58 -33.35
N ALA A 699 -12.95 -1.37 -33.87
CA ALA A 699 -13.93 -0.26 -33.79
C ALA A 699 -15.23 -0.75 -34.45
N LEU A 700 -16.39 -0.15 -34.15
CA LEU A 700 -17.61 -0.29 -34.98
C LEU A 700 -18.61 0.86 -34.70
N GLU A 701 -18.64 1.80 -35.64
CA GLU A 701 -19.64 2.80 -36.07
C GLU A 701 -20.74 3.40 -35.14
N PRO A 702 -21.19 4.65 -35.42
CA PRO A 702 -21.89 5.47 -34.46
C PRO A 702 -23.41 5.27 -34.43
N ASN A 703 -23.99 5.36 -33.23
CA ASN A 703 -25.37 5.80 -33.05
C ASN A 703 -25.48 6.70 -31.82
N ALA A 704 -26.28 7.77 -31.94
CA ALA A 704 -26.27 8.87 -30.97
C ALA A 704 -26.96 8.48 -29.65
N ILE A 705 -26.18 8.25 -28.60
CA ILE A 705 -26.66 8.15 -27.22
C ILE A 705 -25.91 9.17 -26.37
N LYS A 706 -26.65 9.99 -25.62
CA LYS A 706 -26.10 11.06 -24.77
C LYS A 706 -25.22 10.49 -23.65
N MET A 707 -24.22 11.27 -23.22
CA MET A 707 -23.39 10.97 -22.05
C MET A 707 -24.26 10.64 -20.83
N THR A 708 -23.87 9.63 -20.05
CA THR A 708 -24.62 9.18 -18.86
C THR A 708 -23.71 8.88 -17.66
N ASP A 709 -23.27 9.94 -16.99
CA ASP A 709 -23.10 10.07 -15.52
C ASP A 709 -22.28 9.05 -14.70
N LYS A 710 -21.55 8.10 -15.32
CA LYS A 710 -20.90 7.02 -14.55
C LYS A 710 -19.43 7.22 -14.19
N ASP A 711 -18.66 7.93 -15.01
CA ASP A 711 -17.23 8.15 -14.73
C ASP A 711 -17.00 9.34 -13.77
N ALA A 712 -18.04 10.12 -13.49
CA ALA A 712 -18.08 11.09 -12.39
C ALA A 712 -18.02 10.45 -10.98
N ALA A 713 -18.25 9.12 -10.89
CA ALA A 713 -18.61 8.46 -9.64
C ALA A 713 -17.45 8.19 -8.64
N VAL A 714 -16.26 8.78 -8.83
CA VAL A 714 -15.05 8.55 -8.01
C VAL A 714 -14.41 9.84 -7.46
N MET A 715 -14.75 11.05 -7.96
CA MET A 715 -14.16 12.32 -7.47
C MET A 715 -15.14 13.35 -6.87
N HIS A 716 -16.41 12.99 -6.64
CA HIS A 716 -17.35 13.90 -5.96
C HIS A 716 -17.34 13.75 -4.43
N LEU A 717 -16.34 14.39 -3.82
CA LEU A 717 -16.37 14.84 -2.42
C LEU A 717 -15.74 16.24 -2.20
N GLU A 718 -15.22 16.87 -3.26
CA GLU A 718 -14.72 18.26 -3.23
C GLU A 718 -15.61 19.23 -4.06
N ASP A 719 -16.41 18.74 -5.02
CA ASP A 719 -17.37 19.54 -5.80
C ASP A 719 -18.77 19.62 -5.15
N LEU A 720 -18.93 20.48 -4.14
CA LEU A 720 -20.20 21.13 -3.77
C LEU A 720 -19.90 22.21 -2.70
N PRO A 721 -20.28 23.49 -2.89
CA PRO A 721 -19.97 24.57 -1.95
C PRO A 721 -20.84 24.51 -0.68
N GLY A 722 -20.50 23.59 0.23
CA GLY A 722 -21.26 23.30 1.44
C GLY A 722 -21.27 24.46 2.47
N GLN A 723 -22.43 25.09 2.65
CA GLN A 723 -22.65 26.11 3.68
C GLN A 723 -22.26 25.60 5.08
N GLY A 724 -21.19 26.17 5.64
CA GLY A 724 -20.64 25.82 6.96
C GLY A 724 -19.11 25.83 7.02
N VAL A 725 -18.45 25.66 5.86
CA VAL A 725 -16.99 25.75 5.70
C VAL A 725 -16.64 27.12 5.10
N SER A 726 -15.59 27.81 5.56
CA SER A 726 -15.17 29.08 4.94
C SER A 726 -14.62 28.85 3.53
N ALA A 727 -14.73 29.84 2.65
CA ALA A 727 -13.99 29.84 1.39
C ALA A 727 -12.47 29.67 1.63
N ASP A 728 -11.96 30.30 2.70
CA ASP A 728 -10.56 30.16 3.15
C ASP A 728 -10.21 28.74 3.59
N ASP A 729 -11.18 27.96 4.09
CA ASP A 729 -10.99 26.59 4.56
C ASP A 729 -11.02 25.59 3.40
N ILE A 730 -11.88 25.82 2.39
CA ILE A 730 -11.87 25.06 1.13
C ILE A 730 -10.55 25.32 0.38
N GLN A 731 -10.17 26.59 0.24
CA GLN A 731 -8.89 26.98 -0.37
C GLN A 731 -7.68 26.46 0.40
N PHE A 732 -7.78 26.36 1.73
CA PHE A 732 -6.75 25.72 2.56
C PHE A 732 -6.66 24.21 2.30
N LEU A 733 -7.78 23.48 2.17
CA LEU A 733 -7.77 22.04 1.89
C LEU A 733 -7.22 21.69 0.50
N SER A 734 -7.50 22.51 -0.52
CA SER A 734 -6.95 22.29 -1.87
C SER A 734 -5.46 22.63 -1.93
N ASN A 735 -5.02 23.73 -1.31
CA ASN A 735 -3.61 24.14 -1.27
C ASN A 735 -2.74 23.28 -0.32
N PHE A 736 -3.32 22.46 0.57
CA PHE A 736 -2.54 21.59 1.46
C PHE A 736 -1.87 20.46 0.68
N SER A 737 -0.54 20.42 0.62
CA SER A 737 0.18 19.53 -0.30
C SER A 737 -0.12 18.03 -0.05
N PRO A 738 -0.17 17.17 -1.09
CA PRO A 738 -0.50 15.75 -0.94
C PRO A 738 0.52 14.99 -0.09
N GLU A 739 1.78 15.46 -0.08
CA GLU A 739 2.82 14.99 0.84
C GLU A 739 2.49 15.32 2.29
N ALA A 740 2.06 16.55 2.58
CA ALA A 740 1.60 16.94 3.91
C ALA A 740 0.36 16.14 4.33
N LYS A 741 -0.62 15.95 3.43
CA LYS A 741 -1.80 15.07 3.66
C LYS A 741 -1.35 13.68 4.16
N LYS A 742 -0.42 13.02 3.46
CA LYS A 742 0.14 11.71 3.85
C LYS A 742 0.96 11.76 5.15
N LYS A 743 1.79 12.79 5.34
CA LYS A 743 2.68 12.98 6.49
C LYS A 743 1.90 13.15 7.80
N VAL A 744 0.81 13.92 7.79
CA VAL A 744 -0.08 14.10 8.96
C VAL A 744 -0.72 12.79 9.36
N ILE A 745 -1.33 12.05 8.42
CA ILE A 745 -1.97 10.77 8.73
C ILE A 745 -0.96 9.76 9.29
N ARG A 746 0.25 9.68 8.71
CA ARG A 746 1.34 8.82 9.24
C ARG A 746 1.78 9.22 10.65
N LYS A 747 1.77 10.51 11.03
CA LYS A 747 2.02 10.94 12.43
C LYS A 747 0.93 10.44 13.39
N VAL A 748 -0.33 10.45 12.98
CA VAL A 748 -1.46 9.94 13.80
C VAL A 748 -1.37 8.42 13.92
N ASP A 749 -1.17 7.72 12.80
CA ASP A 749 -1.05 6.25 12.74
C ASP A 749 0.00 5.73 13.73
N MET A 750 1.22 6.29 13.68
CA MET A 750 2.36 5.89 14.51
C MET A 750 2.17 6.12 16.03
N ARG A 751 1.10 6.81 16.45
CA ARG A 751 0.79 7.07 17.87
C ARG A 751 -0.50 6.36 18.31
N LEU A 752 -1.56 6.45 17.52
CA LEU A 752 -2.88 5.96 17.87
C LEU A 752 -3.00 4.44 17.70
N VAL A 753 -2.51 3.92 16.57
CA VAL A 753 -2.73 2.51 16.20
C VAL A 753 -1.90 1.55 17.06
N PRO A 754 -0.58 1.75 17.29
CA PRO A 754 0.20 0.90 18.19
C PRO A 754 -0.38 0.82 19.60
N MET A 755 -0.88 1.93 20.15
CA MET A 755 -1.41 1.93 21.51
C MET A 755 -2.71 1.12 21.62
N PHE A 756 -3.64 1.26 20.67
CA PHE A 756 -4.82 0.40 20.64
C PHE A 756 -4.47 -1.07 20.35
N VAL A 757 -3.49 -1.35 19.48
CA VAL A 757 -2.98 -2.70 19.22
C VAL A 757 -2.50 -3.38 20.51
N PHE A 758 -1.65 -2.72 21.31
CA PHE A 758 -1.18 -3.26 22.59
C PHE A 758 -2.29 -3.41 23.64
N LEU A 759 -3.19 -2.42 23.75
CA LEU A 759 -4.29 -2.49 24.71
C LEU A 759 -5.30 -3.60 24.37
N TYR A 760 -5.59 -3.83 23.09
CA TYR A 760 -6.50 -4.91 22.67
C TYR A 760 -5.82 -6.29 22.62
N LEU A 761 -4.49 -6.34 22.44
CA LEU A 761 -3.70 -7.55 22.65
C LEU A 761 -3.87 -8.02 24.10
N VAL A 762 -3.66 -7.13 25.07
CA VAL A 762 -3.89 -7.40 26.50
C VAL A 762 -5.35 -7.79 26.78
N ALA A 763 -6.33 -7.05 26.23
CA ALA A 763 -7.76 -7.41 26.37
C ALA A 763 -8.09 -8.82 25.84
N TYR A 764 -7.50 -9.23 24.72
CA TYR A 764 -7.75 -10.55 24.16
C TYR A 764 -7.06 -11.65 24.96
N ILE A 765 -5.84 -11.41 25.46
CA ILE A 765 -5.10 -12.32 26.35
C ILE A 765 -5.90 -12.54 27.65
N ASP A 766 -6.35 -11.47 28.30
CA ASP A 766 -7.18 -11.52 29.52
C ASP A 766 -8.45 -12.37 29.33
N LYS A 767 -9.06 -12.35 28.13
CA LYS A 767 -10.18 -13.22 27.76
C LYS A 767 -9.80 -14.68 27.50
N THR A 768 -8.60 -15.01 27.02
CA THR A 768 -8.16 -16.42 26.84
C THR A 768 -7.84 -17.08 28.18
N ASN A 769 -7.40 -16.31 29.18
CA ASN A 769 -6.79 -16.84 30.39
C ASN A 769 -7.66 -17.78 31.23
N ILE A 770 -9.01 -17.70 31.16
CA ILE A 770 -9.86 -18.71 31.80
C ILE A 770 -9.75 -20.10 31.14
N GLY A 771 -9.62 -20.16 29.81
CA GLY A 771 -9.43 -21.44 29.09
C GLY A 771 -8.11 -22.09 29.47
N ASN A 772 -7.04 -21.30 29.58
CA ASN A 772 -5.74 -21.78 30.06
C ASN A 772 -5.81 -22.22 31.53
N ALA A 773 -6.41 -21.41 32.40
CA ALA A 773 -6.58 -21.74 33.82
C ALA A 773 -7.41 -23.02 34.06
N LYS A 774 -8.39 -23.33 33.20
CA LYS A 774 -9.16 -24.60 33.23
C LYS A 774 -8.23 -25.82 33.18
N ILE A 775 -7.17 -25.73 32.38
CA ILE A 775 -6.17 -26.78 32.16
C ILE A 775 -5.19 -26.84 33.34
N GLU A 776 -4.74 -25.68 33.81
CA GLU A 776 -3.81 -25.54 34.95
C GLU A 776 -4.50 -25.63 36.34
N GLY A 777 -5.61 -26.38 36.44
CA GLY A 777 -6.20 -26.81 37.72
C GLY A 777 -7.38 -25.99 38.30
N LEU A 778 -7.85 -24.92 37.64
CA LEU A 778 -8.92 -24.05 38.18
C LEU A 778 -10.18 -24.79 38.68
N LEU A 779 -10.59 -25.86 37.99
CA LEU A 779 -11.78 -26.67 38.32
C LEU A 779 -11.66 -27.38 39.69
N PRO A 780 -10.68 -28.28 39.92
CA PRO A 780 -10.49 -28.90 41.22
C PRO A 780 -10.15 -27.88 42.33
N SER A 781 -9.35 -26.85 42.04
CA SER A 781 -8.94 -25.80 43.00
C SER A 781 -10.11 -24.99 43.58
N LEU A 782 -11.21 -24.83 42.82
CA LEU A 782 -12.42 -24.12 43.27
C LEU A 782 -13.60 -25.06 43.55
N HIS A 783 -13.36 -26.38 43.49
CA HIS A 783 -14.37 -27.44 43.62
C HIS A 783 -15.59 -27.23 42.68
N MET A 784 -15.32 -26.83 41.44
CA MET A 784 -16.34 -26.47 40.45
C MET A 784 -16.71 -27.61 39.50
N SER A 785 -17.99 -27.68 39.11
CA SER A 785 -18.47 -28.53 38.00
C SER A 785 -18.33 -27.84 36.63
N GLY A 786 -18.38 -28.62 35.55
CA GLY A 786 -18.34 -28.08 34.18
C GLY A 786 -19.48 -27.09 33.87
N ILE A 787 -20.67 -27.34 34.41
CA ILE A 787 -21.81 -26.41 34.30
C ILE A 787 -21.54 -25.09 35.04
N GLN A 788 -20.94 -25.14 36.23
CA GLN A 788 -20.53 -23.93 36.97
C GLN A 788 -19.44 -23.15 36.23
N TYR A 789 -18.51 -23.82 35.56
CA TYR A 789 -17.52 -23.18 34.70
C TYR A 789 -18.19 -22.45 33.51
N ASN A 790 -19.14 -23.08 32.82
CA ASN A 790 -19.89 -22.44 31.73
C ASN A 790 -20.76 -21.27 32.22
N ILE A 791 -21.31 -21.34 33.44
CA ILE A 791 -21.97 -20.19 34.10
C ILE A 791 -20.96 -19.04 34.31
N ALA A 792 -19.76 -19.33 34.83
CA ALA A 792 -18.71 -18.35 35.04
C ALA A 792 -18.12 -17.74 33.74
N LEU A 793 -18.24 -18.43 32.60
CA LEU A 793 -18.02 -17.84 31.26
C LEU A 793 -19.17 -16.91 30.86
N SER A 794 -20.42 -17.39 30.93
CA SER A 794 -21.60 -16.64 30.46
C SER A 794 -21.91 -15.37 31.27
N ILE A 795 -21.63 -15.36 32.58
CA ILE A 795 -21.93 -14.24 33.48
C ILE A 795 -21.14 -12.96 33.11
N PHE A 796 -19.97 -13.11 32.47
CA PHE A 796 -19.16 -12.00 31.98
C PHE A 796 -19.89 -11.21 30.88
N PHE A 797 -20.55 -11.90 29.95
CA PHE A 797 -21.17 -11.25 28.80
C PHE A 797 -22.42 -10.43 29.15
N ILE A 798 -23.12 -10.75 30.25
CA ILE A 798 -24.36 -10.06 30.65
C ILE A 798 -24.13 -8.56 30.95
N PRO A 799 -23.28 -8.16 31.93
CA PRO A 799 -22.97 -6.76 32.18
C PRO A 799 -22.16 -6.14 31.05
N TYR A 800 -21.34 -6.92 30.34
CA TYR A 800 -20.55 -6.44 29.22
C TYR A 800 -21.43 -5.88 28.10
N VAL A 801 -22.36 -6.70 27.58
CA VAL A 801 -23.36 -6.31 26.57
C VAL A 801 -24.22 -5.13 27.05
N LEU A 802 -24.65 -5.13 28.32
CA LEU A 802 -25.46 -4.04 28.88
C LEU A 802 -24.69 -2.71 29.04
N ALA A 803 -23.38 -2.75 29.25
CA ALA A 803 -22.55 -1.58 29.51
C ALA A 803 -21.89 -0.97 28.26
N GLU A 804 -21.71 -1.74 27.17
CA GLU A 804 -21.10 -1.27 25.91
C GLU A 804 -21.74 0.03 25.39
N VAL A 805 -23.07 0.02 25.16
CA VAL A 805 -23.77 1.16 24.55
C VAL A 805 -23.79 2.39 25.49
N PRO A 806 -24.13 2.28 26.80
CA PRO A 806 -23.98 3.38 27.75
C PRO A 806 -22.55 3.94 27.81
N SER A 807 -21.53 3.08 27.83
CA SER A 807 -20.13 3.49 27.90
C SER A 807 -19.70 4.27 26.66
N ASN A 808 -20.07 3.82 25.46
CA ASN A 808 -19.73 4.54 24.22
C ASN A 808 -20.47 5.90 24.12
N ILE A 809 -21.69 6.01 24.66
CA ILE A 809 -22.41 7.28 24.78
C ILE A 809 -21.72 8.24 25.77
N ILE A 810 -21.15 7.72 26.88
CA ILE A 810 -20.37 8.51 27.84
C ILE A 810 -19.08 9.01 27.18
N LEU A 811 -18.31 8.12 26.56
CA LEU A 811 -17.08 8.46 25.84
C LEU A 811 -17.33 9.53 24.76
N ASN A 812 -18.45 9.46 24.03
CA ASN A 812 -18.76 10.45 23.00
C ASN A 812 -19.10 11.85 23.56
N ARG A 813 -19.41 11.98 24.86
CA ARG A 813 -19.66 13.26 25.54
C ARG A 813 -18.44 13.84 26.25
N LEU A 814 -17.42 13.02 26.53
CA LEU A 814 -16.22 13.46 27.23
C LEU A 814 -15.24 14.09 26.24
N LYS A 815 -14.63 15.23 26.64
CA LYS A 815 -13.62 15.92 25.83
C LYS A 815 -12.28 15.19 25.77
N ARG A 816 -12.04 14.23 26.66
CA ARG A 816 -10.76 13.50 26.79
C ARG A 816 -10.97 11.97 26.82
N PRO A 817 -10.94 11.29 25.65
CA PRO A 817 -10.92 9.83 25.55
C PRO A 817 -9.88 9.13 26.45
N SER A 818 -8.66 9.67 26.55
CA SER A 818 -7.55 9.14 27.36
C SER A 818 -7.95 8.86 28.80
N GLN A 819 -8.60 9.83 29.44
CA GLN A 819 -8.97 9.78 30.86
C GLN A 819 -10.07 8.75 31.15
N TYR A 820 -11.01 8.55 30.22
CA TYR A 820 -12.10 7.58 30.39
C TYR A 820 -11.64 6.15 30.09
N LEU A 821 -10.93 5.95 28.97
CA LEU A 821 -10.41 4.63 28.60
C LEU A 821 -9.34 4.17 29.61
N GLY A 822 -8.42 5.05 30.01
CA GLY A 822 -7.45 4.76 31.07
C GLY A 822 -8.09 4.36 32.40
N LEU A 823 -9.18 5.02 32.82
CA LEU A 823 -9.93 4.65 34.03
C LEU A 823 -10.60 3.27 33.91
N LEU A 824 -11.20 2.96 32.77
CA LEU A 824 -11.81 1.64 32.52
C LEU A 824 -10.76 0.53 32.58
N ILE A 825 -9.63 0.70 31.88
CA ILE A 825 -8.52 -0.28 31.84
C ILE A 825 -7.89 -0.44 33.24
N PHE A 826 -7.79 0.63 34.03
CA PHE A 826 -7.30 0.56 35.40
C PHE A 826 -8.22 -0.30 36.29
N CYS A 827 -9.53 -0.03 36.26
CA CYS A 827 -10.51 -0.81 37.03
C CYS A 827 -10.54 -2.28 36.57
N TRP A 828 -10.53 -2.54 35.26
CA TRP A 828 -10.45 -3.89 34.69
C TRP A 828 -9.17 -4.61 35.13
N GLY A 829 -7.99 -4.01 35.01
CA GLY A 829 -6.72 -4.62 35.43
C GLY A 829 -6.66 -4.97 36.92
N VAL A 830 -7.19 -4.09 37.79
CA VAL A 830 -7.33 -4.38 39.24
C VAL A 830 -8.28 -5.56 39.49
N ILE A 831 -9.37 -5.69 38.72
CA ILE A 831 -10.31 -6.83 38.84
C ILE A 831 -9.67 -8.14 38.31
N MET A 832 -8.85 -8.07 37.26
CA MET A 832 -8.06 -9.22 36.79
C MET A 832 -7.06 -9.69 37.85
N LEU A 833 -6.30 -8.77 38.44
CA LEU A 833 -5.40 -9.06 39.57
C LEU A 833 -6.15 -9.74 40.73
N CYS A 834 -7.35 -9.22 41.09
CA CYS A 834 -8.23 -9.83 42.10
C CYS A 834 -8.70 -11.26 41.76
N THR A 835 -8.72 -11.66 40.47
CA THR A 835 -9.14 -13.01 40.05
C THR A 835 -8.23 -14.10 40.61
N GLY A 836 -6.91 -13.87 40.71
CA GLY A 836 -5.96 -14.85 41.25
C GLY A 836 -6.17 -15.17 42.74
N PHE A 837 -6.82 -14.28 43.49
CA PHE A 837 -7.09 -14.42 44.93
C PHE A 837 -8.43 -15.11 45.25
N VAL A 838 -9.23 -15.45 44.24
CA VAL A 838 -10.54 -16.12 44.40
C VAL A 838 -10.38 -17.52 45.01
N ARG A 839 -11.27 -17.87 45.96
CA ARG A 839 -11.24 -19.16 46.68
C ARG A 839 -12.49 -20.04 46.52
N ASN A 840 -13.52 -19.58 45.79
CA ASN A 840 -14.73 -20.35 45.53
C ASN A 840 -15.46 -19.86 44.26
N PHE A 841 -16.42 -20.66 43.79
CA PHE A 841 -17.27 -20.35 42.64
C PHE A 841 -17.96 -18.97 42.73
N ALA A 842 -18.53 -18.62 43.88
CA ALA A 842 -19.26 -17.36 44.05
C ALA A 842 -18.34 -16.13 43.86
N GLY A 843 -17.12 -16.17 44.39
CA GLY A 843 -16.11 -15.14 44.18
C GLY A 843 -15.71 -15.01 42.70
N LEU A 844 -15.60 -16.13 41.98
CA LEU A 844 -15.31 -16.12 40.54
C LEU A 844 -16.44 -15.43 39.77
N VAL A 845 -17.70 -15.78 40.05
CA VAL A 845 -18.89 -15.19 39.41
C VAL A 845 -18.98 -13.68 39.66
N VAL A 846 -18.77 -13.22 40.90
CA VAL A 846 -18.76 -11.78 41.23
C VAL A 846 -17.64 -11.04 40.50
N ILE A 847 -16.42 -11.58 40.50
CA ILE A 847 -15.29 -10.97 39.80
C ILE A 847 -15.53 -10.94 38.29
N ARG A 848 -16.13 -11.96 37.68
CA ARG A 848 -16.44 -11.96 36.23
C ARG A 848 -17.60 -11.05 35.84
N PHE A 849 -18.58 -10.85 36.71
CA PHE A 849 -19.60 -9.81 36.52
C PHE A 849 -18.96 -8.41 36.53
N LEU A 850 -18.11 -8.12 37.50
CA LEU A 850 -17.40 -6.83 37.57
C LEU A 850 -16.44 -6.64 36.39
N LEU A 851 -15.73 -7.69 35.98
CA LEU A 851 -14.82 -7.67 34.83
C LEU A 851 -15.57 -7.26 33.55
N GLY A 852 -16.71 -7.91 33.27
CA GLY A 852 -17.54 -7.58 32.12
C GLY A 852 -18.04 -6.13 32.13
N LEU A 853 -18.42 -5.61 33.30
CA LEU A 853 -18.89 -4.22 33.46
C LEU A 853 -17.84 -3.17 33.07
N PHE A 854 -16.57 -3.35 33.44
CA PHE A 854 -15.50 -2.38 33.15
C PHE A 854 -14.84 -2.57 31.80
N GLU A 855 -14.69 -3.81 31.32
CA GLU A 855 -14.04 -4.09 30.04
C GLU A 855 -14.91 -3.66 28.84
N ALA A 856 -16.25 -3.67 29.00
CA ALA A 856 -17.24 -3.33 27.97
C ALA A 856 -16.92 -2.06 27.17
N GLY A 857 -16.46 -1.00 27.84
CA GLY A 857 -16.26 0.30 27.19
C GLY A 857 -15.04 0.36 26.25
N PHE A 858 -14.11 -0.60 26.35
CA PHE A 858 -12.84 -0.48 25.65
C PHE A 858 -12.96 -0.69 24.13
N LEU A 859 -13.50 -1.82 23.68
CA LEU A 859 -13.57 -2.16 22.25
C LEU A 859 -14.44 -1.18 21.42
N PRO A 860 -15.73 -0.94 21.74
CA PRO A 860 -16.53 0.05 21.00
C PRO A 860 -15.96 1.46 21.14
N GLY A 861 -15.25 1.76 22.23
CA GLY A 861 -14.59 3.04 22.44
C GLY A 861 -13.36 3.25 21.55
N ALA A 862 -12.52 2.23 21.39
CA ALA A 862 -11.38 2.26 20.47
C ALA A 862 -11.85 2.46 19.01
N VAL A 863 -12.88 1.72 18.58
CA VAL A 863 -13.50 1.88 17.26
C VAL A 863 -14.12 3.28 17.10
N LEU A 864 -14.79 3.82 18.12
CA LEU A 864 -15.31 5.19 18.09
C LEU A 864 -14.19 6.22 17.92
N VAL A 865 -13.08 6.11 18.66
CA VAL A 865 -11.94 7.03 18.54
C VAL A 865 -11.31 6.94 17.15
N ILE A 866 -11.08 5.74 16.60
CA ILE A 866 -10.61 5.55 15.21
C ILE A 866 -11.56 6.28 14.24
N SER A 867 -12.88 6.11 14.38
CA SER A 867 -13.90 6.76 13.53
C SER A 867 -14.06 8.28 13.70
N LYS A 868 -13.24 8.91 14.56
CA LYS A 868 -13.11 10.38 14.73
C LYS A 868 -11.80 10.94 14.18
N TRP A 869 -10.75 10.12 14.05
CA TRP A 869 -9.44 10.56 13.52
C TRP A 869 -9.31 10.30 12.01
N TYR A 870 -9.97 9.27 11.47
CA TYR A 870 -9.86 8.87 10.05
C TYR A 870 -11.17 9.02 9.29
N LEU A 871 -11.11 8.98 7.95
CA LEU A 871 -12.29 8.92 7.08
C LEU A 871 -12.84 7.48 6.95
N PRO A 872 -14.09 7.28 6.50
CA PRO A 872 -14.69 5.93 6.38
C PRO A 872 -13.89 4.99 5.47
N ASN A 873 -13.38 5.48 4.35
CA ASN A 873 -12.52 4.75 3.41
C ASN A 873 -11.11 4.44 3.95
N GLU A 874 -10.68 5.08 5.03
CA GLU A 874 -9.40 4.83 5.72
C GLU A 874 -9.54 3.91 6.93
N THR A 875 -10.78 3.57 7.31
CA THR A 875 -11.09 3.03 8.64
C THR A 875 -10.95 1.50 8.71
N GLN A 876 -11.21 0.72 7.64
CA GLN A 876 -11.19 -0.75 7.75
C GLN A 876 -9.79 -1.28 8.09
N THR A 877 -8.76 -0.89 7.35
CA THR A 877 -7.38 -1.38 7.58
C THR A 877 -6.91 -1.12 9.01
N ARG A 878 -7.33 0.00 9.62
CA ARG A 878 -6.96 0.38 10.99
C ARG A 878 -7.75 -0.40 12.05
N ILE A 879 -9.03 -0.64 11.81
CA ILE A 879 -9.84 -1.59 12.59
C ILE A 879 -9.30 -3.03 12.43
N ALA A 880 -8.83 -3.42 11.25
CA ALA A 880 -8.27 -4.73 11.00
C ALA A 880 -6.93 -4.93 11.72
N ILE A 881 -6.03 -3.95 11.68
CA ILE A 881 -4.79 -3.96 12.46
C ILE A 881 -5.10 -4.10 13.96
N LEU A 882 -6.15 -3.44 14.46
CA LEU A 882 -6.63 -3.68 15.83
C LEU A 882 -7.05 -5.15 16.02
N TYR A 883 -7.93 -5.70 15.19
CA TYR A 883 -8.37 -7.10 15.31
C TYR A 883 -7.27 -8.15 15.05
N THR A 884 -6.19 -7.85 14.34
CA THR A 884 -5.03 -8.77 14.26
C THR A 884 -4.32 -8.92 15.60
N SER A 885 -4.38 -7.91 16.49
CA SER A 885 -3.79 -8.03 17.83
C SER A 885 -4.58 -8.98 18.72
N ALA A 886 -5.88 -9.15 18.48
CA ALA A 886 -6.67 -10.22 19.08
C ALA A 886 -6.22 -11.61 18.60
N ALA A 887 -6.05 -11.82 17.29
CA ALA A 887 -5.53 -13.08 16.76
C ALA A 887 -4.15 -13.41 17.35
N SER A 888 -3.22 -12.45 17.36
CA SER A 888 -1.91 -12.56 18.02
C SER A 888 -2.02 -12.85 19.52
N GLY A 889 -3.01 -12.25 20.21
CA GLY A 889 -3.26 -12.51 21.63
C GLY A 889 -3.63 -13.95 21.94
N GLY A 890 -4.35 -14.63 21.05
CA GLY A 890 -4.60 -16.07 21.15
C GLY A 890 -3.29 -16.88 21.15
N ALA A 891 -2.38 -16.57 20.22
CA ALA A 891 -1.08 -17.23 20.12
C ALA A 891 -0.16 -16.93 21.32
N PHE A 892 -0.09 -15.66 21.76
CA PHE A 892 0.77 -15.26 22.87
C PHE A 892 0.24 -15.75 24.23
N SER A 893 -1.07 -15.76 24.46
CA SER A 893 -1.66 -16.21 25.74
C SER A 893 -1.36 -17.68 26.05
N GLY A 894 -1.40 -18.58 25.06
CA GLY A 894 -1.04 -19.99 25.26
C GLY A 894 0.43 -20.18 25.66
N LEU A 895 1.34 -19.43 25.04
CA LEU A 895 2.77 -19.43 25.36
C LEU A 895 3.06 -18.82 26.75
N LEU A 896 2.40 -17.70 27.07
CA LEU A 896 2.56 -16.99 28.34
C LEU A 896 2.02 -17.82 29.52
N ALA A 897 0.85 -18.44 29.35
CA ALA A 897 0.28 -19.36 30.34
C ALA A 897 1.19 -20.56 30.59
N PHE A 898 1.76 -21.18 29.56
CA PHE A 898 2.73 -22.28 29.72
C PHE A 898 3.98 -21.85 30.52
N ALA A 899 4.47 -20.63 30.30
CA ALA A 899 5.60 -20.08 31.05
C ALA A 899 5.25 -19.80 32.51
N ILE A 900 4.09 -19.15 32.77
CA ILE A 900 3.65 -18.79 34.12
C ILE A 900 3.22 -20.03 34.93
N ALA A 901 2.70 -21.08 34.29
CA ALA A 901 2.37 -22.35 34.95
C ALA A 901 3.59 -23.01 35.64
N LYS A 902 4.83 -22.64 35.28
CA LYS A 902 6.04 -23.05 36.01
C LYS A 902 6.21 -22.42 37.40
N MET A 903 5.32 -21.50 37.78
CA MET A 903 5.27 -20.88 39.12
C MET A 903 4.35 -21.62 40.10
N ASP A 904 3.86 -22.81 39.75
CA ASP A 904 3.04 -23.64 40.64
C ASP A 904 3.76 -23.94 41.98
N GLY A 905 3.04 -23.76 43.08
CA GLY A 905 3.57 -23.88 44.45
C GLY A 905 4.33 -22.65 44.96
N ILE A 906 4.72 -21.68 44.11
CA ILE A 906 5.41 -20.46 44.56
C ILE A 906 4.47 -19.63 45.45
N ALA A 907 4.99 -19.24 46.62
CA ALA A 907 4.25 -18.58 47.71
C ALA A 907 3.00 -19.35 48.21
N GLY A 908 2.90 -20.65 47.93
CA GLY A 908 1.71 -21.45 48.26
C GLY A 908 0.51 -21.21 47.34
N TYR A 909 0.73 -20.59 46.16
CA TYR A 909 -0.29 -20.42 45.14
C TYR A 909 -0.15 -21.40 43.97
N GLU A 910 -1.30 -21.82 43.46
CA GLU A 910 -1.45 -22.70 42.31
C GLU A 910 -1.11 -21.94 41.01
N GLY A 911 -0.50 -22.60 40.03
CA GLY A 911 0.03 -21.99 38.80
C GLY A 911 -0.98 -21.11 38.05
N TRP A 912 -2.25 -21.52 37.99
CA TRP A 912 -3.32 -20.73 37.33
C TRP A 912 -3.54 -19.35 37.96
N ARG A 913 -3.22 -19.15 39.24
CA ARG A 913 -3.43 -17.87 39.94
C ARG A 913 -2.42 -16.82 39.50
N TRP A 914 -1.18 -17.24 39.26
CA TRP A 914 -0.10 -16.37 38.82
C TRP A 914 -0.38 -15.74 37.46
N ILE A 915 -1.10 -16.43 36.57
CA ILE A 915 -1.56 -15.91 35.26
C ILE A 915 -2.34 -14.61 35.49
N PHE A 916 -3.41 -14.67 36.29
CA PHE A 916 -4.26 -13.51 36.58
C PHE A 916 -3.55 -12.38 37.36
N ILE A 917 -2.60 -12.72 38.24
CA ILE A 917 -1.85 -11.74 39.05
C ILE A 917 -0.85 -10.96 38.18
N ILE A 918 -0.02 -11.68 37.41
CA ILE A 918 1.04 -11.07 36.58
C ILE A 918 0.41 -10.25 35.45
N GLU A 919 -0.59 -10.80 34.78
CA GLU A 919 -1.19 -10.14 33.62
C GLU A 919 -2.09 -8.98 34.05
N GLY A 920 -2.80 -9.10 35.18
CA GLY A 920 -3.50 -7.98 35.81
C GLY A 920 -2.58 -6.80 36.18
N LEU A 921 -1.36 -7.06 36.66
CA LEU A 921 -0.35 -6.02 36.89
C LEU A 921 0.08 -5.34 35.58
N VAL A 922 0.25 -6.10 34.49
CA VAL A 922 0.55 -5.54 33.16
C VAL A 922 -0.63 -4.68 32.66
N THR A 923 -1.87 -5.13 32.81
CA THR A 923 -3.08 -4.35 32.45
C THR A 923 -3.16 -3.04 33.24
N VAL A 924 -2.85 -3.04 34.55
CA VAL A 924 -2.77 -1.82 35.37
C VAL A 924 -1.66 -0.87 34.91
N PHE A 925 -0.47 -1.38 34.58
CA PHE A 925 0.62 -0.55 34.02
C PHE A 925 0.23 0.05 32.66
N MET A 926 -0.39 -0.74 31.79
CA MET A 926 -0.91 -0.29 30.50
C MET A 926 -2.04 0.74 30.63
N ALA A 927 -2.82 0.72 31.72
CA ALA A 927 -3.80 1.77 32.02
C ALA A 927 -3.14 3.14 32.29
N VAL A 928 -2.01 3.15 33.02
CA VAL A 928 -1.23 4.36 33.26
C VAL A 928 -0.61 4.88 31.96
N LEU A 929 -0.08 3.99 31.12
CA LEU A 929 0.38 4.37 29.78
C LEU A 929 -0.76 4.89 28.89
N CYS A 930 -1.96 4.31 28.98
CA CYS A 930 -3.15 4.80 28.24
C CYS A 930 -3.52 6.23 28.65
N TYR A 931 -3.51 6.53 29.95
CA TYR A 931 -3.76 7.87 30.47
C TYR A 931 -2.72 8.92 30.00
N LEU A 932 -1.47 8.50 29.76
CA LEU A 932 -0.36 9.40 29.39
C LEU A 932 -0.11 9.51 27.88
N LEU A 933 -0.40 8.46 27.09
CA LEU A 933 0.00 8.35 25.69
C LEU A 933 -1.17 8.34 24.69
N LEU A 934 -2.40 8.03 25.12
CA LEU A 934 -3.53 7.97 24.19
C LEU A 934 -3.94 9.38 23.73
N LEU A 935 -4.11 9.55 22.42
CA LEU A 935 -4.51 10.83 21.84
C LEU A 935 -5.99 11.13 22.14
N ASP A 936 -6.27 12.36 22.59
CA ASP A 936 -7.65 12.83 22.81
C ASP A 936 -8.31 13.29 21.50
N SER A 937 -7.96 14.49 21.01
CA SER A 937 -8.50 15.10 19.79
C SER A 937 -7.48 16.07 19.15
N PRO A 938 -7.65 16.47 17.87
CA PRO A 938 -6.75 17.42 17.21
C PRO A 938 -6.61 18.75 17.96
N ALA A 939 -7.70 19.45 18.30
CA ALA A 939 -7.70 20.66 19.15
C ALA A 939 -6.95 20.55 20.49
N LEU A 940 -6.80 19.33 21.05
CA LEU A 940 -6.08 19.10 22.31
C LEU A 940 -4.63 18.61 22.11
N SER A 941 -4.13 18.60 20.87
CA SER A 941 -2.83 18.03 20.47
C SER A 941 -1.73 19.01 19.99
N PRO A 942 -1.68 20.31 20.39
CA PRO A 942 -0.72 21.28 19.84
C PRO A 942 0.75 21.04 20.23
N GLY A 943 1.03 20.06 21.09
CA GLY A 943 2.40 19.69 21.47
C GLY A 943 3.14 18.80 20.46
N TRP A 944 2.48 18.35 19.37
CA TRP A 944 3.11 17.49 18.36
C TRP A 944 2.51 17.58 16.93
N LEU A 945 1.31 18.17 16.80
CA LEU A 945 0.76 18.65 15.53
C LEU A 945 0.97 20.17 15.44
N THR A 946 1.30 20.69 14.25
CA THR A 946 1.27 22.15 14.03
C THR A 946 -0.16 22.66 13.88
N GLN A 947 -0.37 23.99 13.95
CA GLN A 947 -1.71 24.58 13.78
C GLN A 947 -2.33 24.23 12.42
N ASP A 948 -1.53 24.21 11.34
CA ASP A 948 -2.01 23.83 10.01
C ASP A 948 -2.38 22.34 9.93
N GLU A 949 -1.63 21.46 10.61
CA GLU A 949 -1.95 20.04 10.69
C GLU A 949 -3.24 19.78 11.51
N ILE A 950 -3.50 20.58 12.55
CA ILE A 950 -4.75 20.54 13.33
C ILE A 950 -5.91 21.05 12.47
N ARG A 951 -5.78 22.23 11.83
CA ARG A 951 -6.80 22.79 10.93
C ARG A 951 -7.12 21.82 9.80
N TYR A 952 -6.12 21.17 9.19
CA TYR A 952 -6.32 20.17 8.16
C TYR A 952 -7.18 18.99 8.67
N LEU A 953 -6.85 18.41 9.82
CA LEU A 953 -7.61 17.29 10.40
C LEU A 953 -9.05 17.67 10.75
N GLU A 954 -9.27 18.89 11.27
CA GLU A 954 -10.61 19.34 11.67
C GLU A 954 -11.48 19.72 10.47
N VAL A 955 -10.97 20.50 9.51
CA VAL A 955 -11.73 20.88 8.30
C VAL A 955 -12.02 19.65 7.42
N ARG A 956 -11.08 18.69 7.29
CA ARG A 956 -11.29 17.42 6.58
C ARG A 956 -12.46 16.61 7.18
N GLN A 957 -12.53 16.55 8.51
CA GLN A 957 -13.66 15.91 9.20
C GLN A 957 -14.95 16.72 9.05
N LEU A 958 -14.92 18.05 9.04
CA LEU A 958 -16.12 18.87 8.81
C LEU A 958 -16.71 18.63 7.41
N VAL A 959 -15.89 18.69 6.35
CA VAL A 959 -16.31 18.41 4.96
C VAL A 959 -16.92 17.01 4.84
N SER A 960 -16.27 15.98 5.38
CA SER A 960 -16.81 14.61 5.35
C SER A 960 -18.11 14.41 6.17
N ASN A 961 -18.45 15.32 7.08
CA ASN A 961 -19.66 15.22 7.90
C ASN A 961 -20.76 16.22 7.49
N ASN A 962 -20.59 17.03 6.43
CA ASN A 962 -21.56 18.06 5.99
C ASN A 962 -22.94 17.50 5.59
N HIS A 963 -23.05 16.22 5.26
CA HIS A 963 -24.34 15.55 5.01
C HIS A 963 -25.08 15.12 6.31
N GLY A 964 -24.50 15.35 7.49
CA GLY A 964 -25.15 15.10 8.79
C GLY A 964 -25.64 16.40 9.42
N GLY A 965 -26.96 16.54 9.61
CA GLY A 965 -27.56 17.75 10.18
C GLY A 965 -27.02 18.15 11.56
N HIS A 966 -26.83 19.45 11.79
CA HIS A 966 -26.35 20.02 13.05
C HIS A 966 -27.36 19.86 14.20
N HIS A 967 -27.41 18.67 14.80
CA HIS A 967 -28.17 18.42 16.02
C HIS A 967 -27.35 18.80 17.26
N GLU A 968 -27.68 19.94 17.89
CA GLU A 968 -27.16 20.33 19.21
C GLU A 968 -27.67 19.39 20.33
N GLY A 969 -27.09 18.19 20.41
CA GLY A 969 -27.19 17.31 21.56
C GLY A 969 -27.81 15.92 21.31
N PHE A 970 -27.57 15.04 22.27
CA PHE A 970 -27.95 13.63 22.22
C PHE A 970 -29.49 13.44 22.28
N ASN A 971 -30.11 13.29 21.12
CA ASN A 971 -31.55 13.08 20.99
C ASN A 971 -31.92 11.60 21.10
N LYS A 972 -32.91 11.25 21.94
CA LYS A 972 -33.41 9.86 22.09
C LYS A 972 -33.92 9.26 20.78
N LYS A 973 -34.39 10.09 19.83
CA LYS A 973 -34.77 9.65 18.48
C LYS A 973 -33.66 8.87 17.77
N ILE A 974 -32.39 9.26 17.97
CA ILE A 974 -31.22 8.64 17.32
C ILE A 974 -31.06 7.18 17.76
N ILE A 975 -31.20 6.90 19.07
CA ILE A 975 -31.15 5.52 19.59
C ILE A 975 -32.25 4.68 18.93
N PHE A 976 -33.49 5.18 18.91
CA PHE A 976 -34.60 4.43 18.34
C PHE A 976 -34.41 4.19 16.84
N SER A 977 -33.92 5.18 16.08
CA SER A 977 -33.60 5.02 14.66
C SER A 977 -32.57 3.91 14.40
N VAL A 978 -31.53 3.78 15.24
CA VAL A 978 -30.54 2.70 15.16
C VAL A 978 -31.18 1.34 15.47
N LEU A 979 -31.97 1.26 16.54
CA LEU A 979 -32.67 0.02 16.94
C LEU A 979 -33.68 -0.47 15.89
N THR A 980 -34.22 0.43 15.06
CA THR A 980 -35.17 0.09 13.97
C THR A 980 -34.50 -0.15 12.60
N ASP A 981 -33.17 -0.06 12.48
CA ASP A 981 -32.51 -0.15 11.17
C ASP A 981 -32.28 -1.60 10.74
N TRP A 982 -33.05 -2.05 9.73
CA TRP A 982 -32.96 -3.41 9.17
C TRP A 982 -31.55 -3.78 8.70
N LYS A 983 -30.74 -2.81 8.24
CA LYS A 983 -29.35 -3.04 7.80
C LYS A 983 -28.50 -3.60 8.95
N ILE A 984 -28.71 -3.08 10.15
CA ILE A 984 -27.93 -3.44 11.34
C ILE A 984 -28.26 -4.87 11.80
N TYR A 985 -29.49 -5.35 11.60
CA TYR A 985 -29.83 -6.75 11.92
C TYR A 985 -29.12 -7.77 11.01
N LEU A 986 -28.92 -7.46 9.72
CA LEU A 986 -28.11 -8.31 8.83
C LEU A 986 -26.63 -8.25 9.20
N LEU A 987 -26.11 -7.06 9.54
CA LEU A 987 -24.73 -6.90 10.05
C LEU A 987 -24.53 -7.64 11.38
N ILE A 988 -25.51 -7.65 12.29
CA ILE A 988 -25.49 -8.44 13.54
C ILE A 988 -25.43 -9.94 13.23
N LEU A 989 -26.19 -10.44 12.26
CA LEU A 989 -26.15 -11.86 11.89
C LEU A 989 -24.80 -12.25 11.26
N GLY A 990 -24.22 -11.37 10.44
CA GLY A 990 -22.82 -11.47 10.01
C GLY A 990 -21.83 -11.46 11.19
N ASN A 991 -22.03 -10.58 12.17
CA ASN A 991 -21.20 -10.52 13.37
C ASN A 991 -21.30 -11.80 14.23
N TRP A 992 -22.50 -12.38 14.39
CA TRP A 992 -22.70 -13.64 15.12
C TRP A 992 -22.02 -14.83 14.42
N SER A 993 -21.96 -14.81 13.09
CA SER A 993 -21.26 -15.83 12.31
C SER A 993 -19.74 -15.87 12.56
N ASN A 994 -19.14 -14.77 13.04
CA ASN A 994 -17.84 -14.79 13.70
C ASN A 994 -17.98 -15.11 15.19
N ALA A 995 -18.76 -14.31 15.94
CA ALA A 995 -18.66 -14.26 17.40
C ALA A 995 -19.01 -15.59 18.09
N VAL A 996 -20.04 -16.31 17.62
CA VAL A 996 -20.43 -17.60 18.21
C VAL A 996 -19.31 -18.65 18.05
N PRO A 997 -18.83 -18.99 16.83
CA PRO A 997 -17.73 -19.94 16.69
C PRO A 997 -16.39 -19.43 17.25
N ASN A 998 -16.11 -18.12 17.19
CA ASN A 998 -14.87 -17.52 17.69
C ASN A 998 -14.78 -17.67 19.23
N TYR A 999 -15.79 -17.25 19.99
CA TYR A 999 -15.78 -17.44 21.45
C TYR A 999 -15.78 -18.93 21.84
N ALA A 1000 -16.53 -19.76 21.11
CA ALA A 1000 -16.60 -21.19 21.37
C ALA A 1000 -15.25 -21.91 21.15
N LEU A 1001 -14.61 -21.70 19.99
CA LEU A 1001 -13.26 -22.21 19.73
C LEU A 1001 -12.23 -21.58 20.67
N LYS A 1002 -12.32 -20.28 20.99
CA LYS A 1002 -11.38 -19.61 21.90
C LYS A 1002 -11.31 -20.30 23.28
N PHE A 1003 -12.43 -20.74 23.83
CA PHE A 1003 -12.47 -21.41 25.13
C PHE A 1003 -12.15 -22.91 25.08
N SER A 1004 -12.40 -23.58 23.94
CA SER A 1004 -12.25 -25.04 23.82
C SER A 1004 -11.09 -25.52 22.93
N MET A 1005 -10.41 -24.67 22.17
CA MET A 1005 -9.35 -25.07 21.23
C MET A 1005 -8.19 -25.88 21.88
N PRO A 1006 -7.63 -25.51 23.05
CA PRO A 1006 -6.59 -26.32 23.68
C PRO A 1006 -7.09 -27.71 24.10
N GLU A 1007 -8.38 -27.83 24.44
CA GLU A 1007 -9.03 -29.08 24.84
C GLU A 1007 -9.32 -29.97 23.62
N ILE A 1008 -9.77 -29.38 22.51
CA ILE A 1008 -9.91 -30.03 21.20
C ILE A 1008 -8.57 -30.51 20.65
N ILE A 1009 -7.47 -29.77 20.86
CA ILE A 1009 -6.12 -30.21 20.47
C ILE A 1009 -5.60 -31.29 21.44
N LYS A 1010 -5.93 -31.22 22.73
CA LYS A 1010 -5.58 -32.28 23.69
C LYS A 1010 -6.24 -33.62 23.34
N SER A 1011 -7.49 -33.62 22.85
CA SER A 1011 -8.17 -34.84 22.39
C SER A 1011 -7.66 -35.36 21.02
N MET A 1012 -6.78 -34.63 20.32
CA MET A 1012 -5.96 -35.15 19.22
C MET A 1012 -4.69 -35.91 19.70
N GLY A 1013 -4.57 -36.18 21.00
CA GLY A 1013 -3.44 -36.91 21.60
C GLY A 1013 -2.24 -36.05 22.01
N TYR A 1014 -2.30 -34.73 21.85
CA TYR A 1014 -1.23 -33.84 22.28
C TYR A 1014 -1.21 -33.65 23.81
N LYS A 1015 -0.03 -33.76 24.42
CA LYS A 1015 0.19 -33.46 25.85
C LYS A 1015 -0.12 -31.99 26.15
N SER A 1016 -0.60 -31.68 27.37
CA SER A 1016 -1.10 -30.35 27.77
C SER A 1016 -0.29 -29.15 27.25
N ALA A 1017 1.01 -29.11 27.55
CA ALA A 1017 1.93 -28.05 27.09
C ALA A 1017 2.08 -27.98 25.56
N THR A 1018 2.11 -29.14 24.89
CA THR A 1018 2.16 -29.22 23.43
C THR A 1018 0.84 -28.76 22.81
N ALA A 1019 -0.31 -29.08 23.43
CA ALA A 1019 -1.63 -28.65 22.97
C ALA A 1019 -1.81 -27.13 23.06
N GLN A 1020 -1.31 -26.49 24.13
CA GLN A 1020 -1.22 -25.03 24.25
C GLN A 1020 -0.37 -24.42 23.11
N LEU A 1021 0.83 -24.96 22.87
CA LEU A 1021 1.73 -24.47 21.81
C LEU A 1021 1.14 -24.62 20.39
N MET A 1022 0.44 -25.73 20.14
CA MET A 1022 -0.22 -26.02 18.86
C MET A 1022 -1.43 -25.12 18.56
N THR A 1023 -1.85 -24.22 19.48
CA THR A 1023 -2.81 -23.15 19.15
C THR A 1023 -2.21 -22.03 18.30
N ILE A 1024 -0.88 -21.87 18.29
CA ILE A 1024 -0.21 -20.74 17.65
C ILE A 1024 -0.47 -20.69 16.12
N PRO A 1025 -0.28 -21.77 15.33
CA PRO A 1025 -0.42 -21.68 13.87
C PRO A 1025 -1.84 -21.31 13.39
N PRO A 1026 -2.95 -21.87 13.92
CA PRO A 1026 -4.30 -21.40 13.61
C PRO A 1026 -4.48 -19.89 13.81
N TYR A 1027 -4.05 -19.37 14.97
CA TYR A 1027 -4.14 -17.94 15.27
C TYR A 1027 -3.25 -17.09 14.36
N THR A 1028 -2.04 -17.54 14.01
CA THR A 1028 -1.15 -16.85 13.06
C THR A 1028 -1.77 -16.74 11.66
N VAL A 1029 -2.37 -17.83 11.16
CA VAL A 1029 -3.09 -17.83 9.86
C VAL A 1029 -4.29 -16.86 9.89
N GLY A 1030 -5.03 -16.84 11.01
CA GLY A 1030 -6.10 -15.87 11.25
C GLY A 1030 -5.64 -14.41 11.21
N ALA A 1031 -4.50 -14.09 11.84
CA ALA A 1031 -3.92 -12.74 11.82
C ALA A 1031 -3.52 -12.29 10.40
N ILE A 1032 -2.87 -13.17 9.63
CA ILE A 1032 -2.45 -12.91 8.25
C ILE A 1032 -3.67 -12.66 7.34
N SER A 1033 -4.71 -13.51 7.46
CA SER A 1033 -5.93 -13.36 6.66
C SER A 1033 -6.65 -12.04 6.94
N ALA A 1034 -6.84 -11.66 8.20
CA ALA A 1034 -7.57 -10.45 8.58
C ALA A 1034 -6.91 -9.16 8.09
N TYR A 1035 -5.57 -9.12 8.08
CA TYR A 1035 -4.82 -8.04 7.46
C TYR A 1035 -4.99 -8.04 5.92
N GLY A 1036 -4.71 -9.17 5.26
CA GLY A 1036 -4.74 -9.28 3.80
C GLY A 1036 -6.10 -8.92 3.20
N PHE A 1037 -7.18 -9.55 3.68
CA PHE A 1037 -8.55 -9.26 3.21
C PHE A 1037 -8.95 -7.79 3.41
N SER A 1038 -8.46 -7.13 4.48
CA SER A 1038 -8.81 -5.74 4.76
C SER A 1038 -8.04 -4.73 3.91
N VAL A 1039 -6.77 -5.00 3.60
CA VAL A 1039 -5.98 -4.19 2.66
C VAL A 1039 -6.61 -4.23 1.26
N PHE A 1040 -7.08 -5.41 0.80
CA PHE A 1040 -7.80 -5.50 -0.46
C PHE A 1040 -9.18 -4.82 -0.40
N ALA A 1041 -9.94 -4.99 0.69
CA ALA A 1041 -11.25 -4.34 0.84
C ALA A 1041 -11.19 -2.80 0.78
N ASP A 1042 -10.19 -2.16 1.41
CA ASP A 1042 -10.00 -0.71 1.27
C ASP A 1042 -9.49 -0.35 -0.15
N ARG A 1043 -8.57 -1.12 -0.74
CA ARG A 1043 -8.05 -0.86 -2.10
C ARG A 1043 -9.14 -0.94 -3.18
N PHE A 1044 -10.09 -1.86 -3.07
CA PHE A 1044 -11.20 -2.00 -4.01
C PHE A 1044 -12.46 -1.21 -3.62
N SER A 1045 -12.54 -0.70 -2.37
CA SER A 1045 -13.70 0.03 -1.82
C SER A 1045 -15.06 -0.72 -1.92
N TRP A 1046 -15.01 -2.05 -2.06
CA TRP A 1046 -16.15 -2.96 -2.10
C TRP A 1046 -15.98 -3.96 -0.94
N ARG A 1047 -16.98 -4.12 -0.07
CA ARG A 1047 -16.87 -4.85 1.20
C ARG A 1047 -17.37 -6.28 1.10
N MET A 1048 -18.47 -6.54 0.40
CA MET A 1048 -19.10 -7.86 0.30
C MET A 1048 -18.12 -9.02 -0.06
N PRO A 1049 -17.27 -8.94 -1.11
CA PRO A 1049 -16.45 -10.09 -1.51
C PRO A 1049 -15.46 -10.56 -0.44
N PHE A 1050 -14.90 -9.59 0.31
CA PHE A 1050 -13.90 -9.83 1.35
C PHE A 1050 -14.51 -10.27 2.69
N ILE A 1051 -15.84 -10.34 2.77
CA ILE A 1051 -16.57 -11.01 3.87
C ILE A 1051 -17.06 -12.39 3.41
N VAL A 1052 -17.62 -12.49 2.19
CA VAL A 1052 -18.17 -13.74 1.64
C VAL A 1052 -17.11 -14.84 1.43
N VAL A 1053 -15.91 -14.51 0.94
CA VAL A 1053 -14.86 -15.53 0.74
C VAL A 1053 -14.37 -16.15 2.06
N PRO A 1054 -14.04 -15.38 3.11
CA PRO A 1054 -13.78 -15.92 4.45
C PRO A 1054 -14.97 -16.72 5.02
N GLN A 1055 -16.20 -16.30 4.74
CA GLN A 1055 -17.42 -17.02 5.15
C GLN A 1055 -17.51 -18.43 4.55
N CYS A 1056 -17.22 -18.57 3.26
CA CYS A 1056 -17.18 -19.87 2.57
C CYS A 1056 -16.09 -20.78 3.15
N SER A 1057 -14.91 -20.23 3.47
CA SER A 1057 -13.84 -20.94 4.18
C SER A 1057 -14.30 -21.47 5.55
N LEU A 1058 -15.05 -20.66 6.29
CA LEU A 1058 -15.56 -21.03 7.62
C LEU A 1058 -16.61 -22.15 7.55
N ILE A 1059 -17.50 -22.11 6.56
CA ILE A 1059 -18.50 -23.17 6.29
C ILE A 1059 -17.79 -24.48 5.92
N ALA A 1060 -16.82 -24.44 5.01
CA ALA A 1060 -16.05 -25.62 4.60
C ALA A 1060 -15.31 -26.25 5.79
N SER A 1061 -14.66 -25.43 6.62
CA SER A 1061 -13.98 -25.88 7.85
C SER A 1061 -14.91 -26.60 8.82
N PHE A 1062 -16.04 -25.98 9.21
CA PHE A 1062 -16.96 -26.61 10.16
C PHE A 1062 -17.69 -27.82 9.58
N GLY A 1063 -17.89 -27.88 8.25
CA GLY A 1063 -18.35 -29.09 7.56
C GLY A 1063 -17.38 -30.27 7.72
N ILE A 1064 -16.08 -30.02 7.53
CA ILE A 1064 -15.02 -31.04 7.74
C ILE A 1064 -15.00 -31.49 9.21
N LEU A 1065 -15.00 -30.55 10.16
CA LEU A 1065 -14.98 -30.87 11.60
C LEU A 1065 -16.23 -31.66 12.02
N PHE A 1066 -17.43 -31.23 11.63
CA PHE A 1066 -18.67 -31.95 11.94
C PHE A 1066 -18.71 -33.37 11.36
N SER A 1067 -18.13 -33.58 10.17
CA SER A 1067 -18.03 -34.90 9.54
C SER A 1067 -16.98 -35.81 10.20
N LYS A 1068 -15.81 -35.26 10.57
CA LYS A 1068 -14.62 -36.04 10.97
C LYS A 1068 -14.36 -36.10 12.47
N ALA A 1069 -15.04 -35.30 13.30
CA ALA A 1069 -14.89 -35.32 14.76
C ALA A 1069 -15.29 -36.66 15.42
N ALA A 1070 -15.92 -37.57 14.69
CA ALA A 1070 -16.19 -38.93 15.18
C ALA A 1070 -14.97 -39.88 15.13
N SER A 1071 -13.96 -39.60 14.30
CA SER A 1071 -12.70 -40.37 14.25
C SER A 1071 -11.48 -39.44 14.12
N ILE A 1072 -11.33 -38.58 15.13
CA ILE A 1072 -10.22 -37.61 15.22
C ILE A 1072 -8.85 -38.31 15.18
N GLU A 1073 -8.70 -39.43 15.90
CA GLU A 1073 -7.45 -40.20 15.99
C GLU A 1073 -6.94 -40.68 14.62
N GLU A 1074 -7.86 -41.06 13.71
CA GLU A 1074 -7.55 -41.44 12.33
C GLU A 1074 -7.25 -40.23 11.42
N ASN A 1075 -7.77 -39.05 11.74
CA ASN A 1075 -7.86 -37.90 10.83
C ASN A 1075 -7.17 -36.62 11.38
N ILE A 1076 -6.24 -36.74 12.34
CA ILE A 1076 -5.62 -35.62 13.08
C ILE A 1076 -5.21 -34.46 12.17
N ALA A 1077 -4.45 -34.75 11.10
CA ALA A 1077 -3.95 -33.73 10.18
C ALA A 1077 -5.08 -32.95 9.46
N LEU A 1078 -6.17 -33.63 9.08
CA LEU A 1078 -7.32 -33.02 8.42
C LEU A 1078 -8.15 -32.17 9.40
N CYS A 1079 -8.35 -32.65 10.62
CA CYS A 1079 -9.04 -31.90 11.69
C CYS A 1079 -8.23 -30.66 12.10
N TYR A 1080 -6.91 -30.77 12.22
CA TYR A 1080 -6.03 -29.64 12.53
C TYR A 1080 -5.95 -28.62 11.39
N PHE A 1081 -5.89 -29.07 10.14
CA PHE A 1081 -6.02 -28.20 8.96
C PHE A 1081 -7.36 -27.44 8.98
N ALA A 1082 -8.47 -28.12 9.32
CA ALA A 1082 -9.76 -27.47 9.45
C ALA A 1082 -9.79 -26.40 10.56
N ILE A 1083 -9.14 -26.61 11.72
CA ILE A 1083 -9.00 -25.57 12.76
C ILE A 1083 -8.23 -24.35 12.24
N CYS A 1084 -7.17 -24.56 11.43
CA CYS A 1084 -6.46 -23.46 10.76
C CYS A 1084 -7.37 -22.72 9.76
N LEU A 1085 -8.16 -23.46 8.98
CA LEU A 1085 -9.11 -22.93 7.99
C LEU A 1085 -10.30 -22.19 8.63
N ALA A 1086 -10.73 -22.60 9.84
CA ALA A 1086 -11.69 -21.86 10.66
C ALA A 1086 -11.11 -20.50 11.05
N CYS A 1087 -9.87 -20.47 11.53
CA CYS A 1087 -9.22 -19.22 11.93
C CYS A 1087 -8.99 -18.29 10.73
N PHE A 1088 -8.57 -18.82 9.58
CA PHE A 1088 -8.50 -18.08 8.31
C PHE A 1088 -9.85 -17.43 7.94
N GLY A 1089 -10.96 -18.17 8.07
CA GLY A 1089 -12.29 -17.67 7.76
C GLY A 1089 -12.86 -16.69 8.80
N MET A 1090 -12.59 -16.91 10.09
CA MET A 1090 -13.20 -16.12 11.17
C MET A 1090 -12.70 -14.68 11.20
N TYR A 1091 -11.38 -14.47 11.31
CA TYR A 1091 -10.84 -13.16 11.70
C TYR A 1091 -11.09 -12.00 10.71
N PRO A 1092 -11.18 -12.20 9.37
CA PRO A 1092 -11.55 -11.13 8.44
C PRO A 1092 -12.98 -10.57 8.57
N ILE A 1093 -13.94 -11.40 9.03
CA ILE A 1093 -15.38 -11.06 9.02
C ILE A 1093 -15.66 -9.84 9.90
N LEU A 1094 -15.11 -9.81 11.12
CA LEU A 1094 -15.46 -8.82 12.14
C LEU A 1094 -14.95 -7.39 11.81
N PRO A 1095 -13.72 -7.19 11.28
CA PRO A 1095 -13.32 -5.92 10.66
C PRO A 1095 -14.23 -5.47 9.52
N GLY A 1096 -14.54 -6.37 8.58
CA GLY A 1096 -15.36 -6.05 7.40
C GLY A 1096 -16.77 -5.59 7.77
N VAL A 1097 -17.45 -6.35 8.64
CA VAL A 1097 -18.80 -6.03 9.14
C VAL A 1097 -18.84 -4.68 9.89
N ASN A 1098 -17.82 -4.37 10.69
CA ASN A 1098 -17.74 -3.07 11.37
C ASN A 1098 -17.46 -1.91 10.39
N ALA A 1099 -16.59 -2.10 9.40
CA ALA A 1099 -16.33 -1.08 8.37
C ALA A 1099 -17.57 -0.82 7.49
N TRP A 1100 -18.30 -1.88 7.13
CA TRP A 1100 -19.51 -1.79 6.31
C TRP A 1100 -20.65 -1.05 7.04
N ASN A 1101 -20.72 -1.18 8.37
CA ASN A 1101 -21.58 -0.36 9.23
C ASN A 1101 -21.15 1.12 9.25
N VAL A 1102 -19.84 1.38 9.42
CA VAL A 1102 -19.28 2.74 9.49
C VAL A 1102 -19.46 3.52 8.19
N CYS A 1103 -19.28 2.88 7.03
CA CYS A 1103 -19.42 3.54 5.72
C CYS A 1103 -20.87 3.89 5.36
N ASN A 1104 -21.85 3.20 5.94
CA ASN A 1104 -23.28 3.34 5.60
C ASN A 1104 -24.09 4.19 6.59
N ILE A 1105 -23.43 4.92 7.51
CA ILE A 1105 -24.09 5.80 8.50
C ILE A 1105 -23.39 7.16 8.55
N VAL A 1106 -24.06 8.17 8.00
CA VAL A 1106 -23.54 9.55 7.89
C VAL A 1106 -23.42 10.23 9.26
N ASN A 1107 -24.53 10.37 10.00
CA ASN A 1107 -24.60 11.15 11.25
C ASN A 1107 -23.63 10.61 12.33
N PRO A 1108 -22.66 11.40 12.83
CA PRO A 1108 -21.68 10.94 13.81
C PRO A 1108 -22.25 10.45 15.16
N HIS A 1109 -23.37 11.02 15.62
CA HIS A 1109 -24.03 10.57 16.85
C HIS A 1109 -24.76 9.23 16.62
N LYS A 1110 -25.36 9.06 15.44
CA LYS A 1110 -25.99 7.80 15.00
C LYS A 1110 -24.93 6.70 14.82
N ARG A 1111 -23.82 7.04 14.15
CA ARG A 1111 -22.63 6.18 13.94
C ARG A 1111 -22.06 5.67 15.27
N ALA A 1112 -21.88 6.53 16.26
CA ALA A 1112 -21.42 6.13 17.60
C ALA A 1112 -22.35 5.13 18.32
N VAL A 1113 -23.67 5.32 18.21
CA VAL A 1113 -24.66 4.40 18.80
C VAL A 1113 -24.76 3.09 17.99
N ALA A 1114 -24.65 3.15 16.65
CA ALA A 1114 -24.69 1.98 15.79
C ALA A 1114 -23.44 1.09 15.88
N ILE A 1115 -22.24 1.66 16.02
CA ILE A 1115 -21.00 0.93 16.35
C ILE A 1115 -21.20 0.20 17.68
N GLY A 1116 -21.62 0.93 18.72
CA GLY A 1116 -21.85 0.35 20.05
C GLY A 1116 -22.93 -0.74 20.03
N TYR A 1117 -24.02 -0.57 19.29
CA TYR A 1117 -25.13 -1.53 19.25
C TYR A 1117 -24.79 -2.79 18.44
N LEU A 1118 -24.07 -2.66 17.31
CA LEU A 1118 -23.59 -3.78 16.51
C LEU A 1118 -22.65 -4.68 17.33
N ILE A 1119 -21.65 -4.08 17.99
CA ILE A 1119 -20.66 -4.81 18.80
C ILE A 1119 -21.36 -5.42 20.03
N CYS A 1120 -22.24 -4.68 20.70
CA CYS A 1120 -23.06 -5.12 21.83
C CYS A 1120 -23.88 -6.38 21.52
N VAL A 1121 -24.75 -6.34 20.51
CA VAL A 1121 -25.55 -7.53 20.16
C VAL A 1121 -24.65 -8.63 19.60
N GLY A 1122 -23.61 -8.29 18.83
CA GLY A 1122 -22.59 -9.22 18.37
C GLY A 1122 -21.94 -10.04 19.50
N ASN A 1123 -21.56 -9.40 20.60
CA ASN A 1123 -20.95 -10.04 21.76
C ASN A 1123 -21.92 -10.87 22.61
N ALA A 1124 -23.25 -10.69 22.47
CA ALA A 1124 -24.22 -11.63 23.03
C ALA A 1124 -24.07 -13.05 22.44
N GLY A 1125 -23.48 -13.20 21.25
CA GLY A 1125 -23.08 -14.49 20.69
C GLY A 1125 -22.06 -15.25 21.56
N GLY A 1126 -21.30 -14.57 22.42
CA GLY A 1126 -20.42 -15.20 23.40
C GLY A 1126 -21.16 -15.97 24.51
N ILE A 1127 -22.40 -15.59 24.82
CA ILE A 1127 -23.27 -16.38 25.72
C ILE A 1127 -23.57 -17.73 25.07
N ILE A 1128 -23.93 -17.74 23.79
CA ILE A 1128 -24.18 -18.98 23.03
C ILE A 1128 -22.89 -19.81 22.95
N GLY A 1129 -21.78 -19.19 22.55
CA GLY A 1129 -20.48 -19.85 22.43
C GLY A 1129 -20.00 -20.52 23.73
N SER A 1130 -20.40 -20.00 24.89
CA SER A 1130 -20.09 -20.57 26.21
C SER A 1130 -20.83 -21.87 26.56
N TYR A 1131 -21.81 -22.31 25.76
CA TYR A 1131 -22.61 -23.52 26.02
C TYR A 1131 -22.64 -24.55 24.86
N ILE A 1132 -22.11 -24.25 23.67
CA ILE A 1132 -22.22 -25.18 22.52
C ILE A 1132 -21.23 -26.36 22.57
N TYR A 1133 -20.06 -26.21 23.19
CA TYR A 1133 -19.16 -27.33 23.50
C TYR A 1133 -19.49 -27.89 24.89
N LYS A 1134 -20.17 -29.04 24.94
CA LYS A 1134 -20.51 -29.76 26.18
C LYS A 1134 -19.48 -30.86 26.44
N SER A 1135 -18.99 -30.99 27.67
CA SER A 1135 -18.06 -32.09 28.02
C SER A 1135 -18.67 -33.48 27.79
N ASP A 1136 -19.98 -33.61 27.97
CA ASP A 1136 -20.73 -34.86 27.74
C ASP A 1136 -20.77 -35.30 26.25
N GLU A 1137 -20.27 -34.46 25.33
CA GLU A 1137 -20.16 -34.73 23.89
C GLU A 1137 -18.72 -34.96 23.42
N GLU A 1138 -17.73 -35.02 24.32
CA GLU A 1138 -16.33 -35.30 23.97
C GLU A 1138 -16.17 -36.72 23.36
N PRO A 1139 -15.36 -36.91 22.30
CA PRO A 1139 -14.61 -35.92 21.53
C PRO A 1139 -15.36 -35.35 20.30
N ARG A 1140 -16.60 -35.79 20.06
CA ARG A 1140 -17.32 -35.56 18.81
C ARG A 1140 -17.95 -34.16 18.69
N TYR A 1141 -18.35 -33.57 19.80
CA TYR A 1141 -18.93 -32.21 19.91
C TYR A 1141 -19.91 -31.81 18.78
N PRO A 1142 -20.93 -32.64 18.43
CA PRO A 1142 -21.84 -32.33 17.33
C PRO A 1142 -22.64 -31.04 17.54
N THR A 1143 -22.96 -30.67 18.79
CA THR A 1143 -23.57 -29.35 19.07
C THR A 1143 -22.61 -28.21 18.72
N GLY A 1144 -21.35 -28.30 19.17
CA GLY A 1144 -20.33 -27.28 18.95
C GLY A 1144 -20.08 -27.00 17.47
N TYR A 1145 -19.74 -28.03 16.69
CA TYR A 1145 -19.48 -27.87 15.26
C TYR A 1145 -20.75 -27.60 14.45
N GLY A 1146 -21.89 -28.22 14.79
CA GLY A 1146 -23.16 -28.05 14.07
C GLY A 1146 -23.75 -26.65 14.25
N THR A 1147 -23.77 -26.11 15.47
CA THR A 1147 -24.22 -24.73 15.71
C THR A 1147 -23.27 -23.72 15.06
N SER A 1148 -21.96 -23.95 15.11
CA SER A 1148 -20.96 -23.11 14.44
C SER A 1148 -21.17 -23.06 12.92
N LEU A 1149 -21.42 -24.21 12.28
CA LEU A 1149 -21.74 -24.32 10.85
C LEU A 1149 -23.04 -23.58 10.50
N ALA A 1150 -24.08 -23.70 11.33
CA ALA A 1150 -25.36 -23.02 11.11
C ALA A 1150 -25.23 -21.48 11.17
N PHE A 1151 -24.49 -20.94 12.14
CA PHE A 1151 -24.21 -19.50 12.19
C PHE A 1151 -23.32 -19.04 11.03
N ALA A 1152 -22.33 -19.84 10.61
CA ALA A 1152 -21.51 -19.54 9.44
C ALA A 1152 -22.35 -19.46 8.15
N ALA A 1153 -23.27 -20.40 7.92
CA ALA A 1153 -24.21 -20.38 6.79
C ALA A 1153 -25.18 -19.18 6.86
N ALA A 1154 -25.72 -18.87 8.05
CA ALA A 1154 -26.61 -17.73 8.24
C ALA A 1154 -25.91 -16.38 7.96
N GLY A 1155 -24.63 -16.24 8.33
CA GLY A 1155 -23.82 -15.06 8.00
C GLY A 1155 -23.58 -14.87 6.50
N LEU A 1156 -23.37 -15.96 5.75
CA LEU A 1156 -23.24 -15.93 4.28
C LEU A 1156 -24.51 -15.39 3.62
N VAL A 1157 -25.67 -15.93 4.02
CA VAL A 1157 -26.97 -15.45 3.52
C VAL A 1157 -27.19 -13.98 3.92
N ALA A 1158 -26.87 -13.59 5.15
CA ALA A 1158 -27.01 -12.22 5.62
C ALA A 1158 -26.18 -11.20 4.80
N ALA A 1159 -24.91 -11.53 4.49
CA ALA A 1159 -24.04 -10.69 3.67
C ALA A 1159 -24.55 -10.53 2.24
N LEU A 1160 -24.97 -11.64 1.59
CA LEU A 1160 -25.52 -11.62 0.24
C LEU A 1160 -26.87 -10.89 0.16
N CYS A 1161 -27.73 -11.04 1.17
CA CYS A 1161 -28.99 -10.30 1.26
C CYS A 1161 -28.76 -8.80 1.49
N LEU A 1162 -27.82 -8.42 2.35
CA LEU A 1162 -27.47 -7.01 2.58
C LEU A 1162 -26.97 -6.37 1.29
N GLU A 1163 -26.02 -7.02 0.61
CA GLU A 1163 -25.48 -6.57 -0.68
C GLU A 1163 -26.58 -6.36 -1.72
N PHE A 1164 -27.44 -7.38 -1.93
CA PHE A 1164 -28.54 -7.27 -2.89
C PHE A 1164 -29.49 -6.11 -2.58
N CYS A 1165 -29.80 -5.88 -1.30
CA CYS A 1165 -30.66 -4.78 -0.89
C CYS A 1165 -29.98 -3.41 -1.02
N LEU A 1166 -28.68 -3.27 -0.73
CA LEU A 1166 -27.92 -2.02 -0.92
C LEU A 1166 -27.71 -1.71 -2.41
N TRP A 1167 -27.36 -2.71 -3.22
CA TRP A 1167 -27.27 -2.61 -4.68
C TRP A 1167 -28.61 -2.19 -5.30
N ARG A 1168 -29.72 -2.80 -4.85
CA ARG A 1168 -31.07 -2.41 -5.29
C ARG A 1168 -31.37 -0.97 -4.89
N ALA A 1169 -31.11 -0.57 -3.65
CA ALA A 1169 -31.34 0.80 -3.19
C ALA A 1169 -30.52 1.83 -3.98
N ASN A 1170 -29.25 1.54 -4.27
CA ASN A 1170 -28.40 2.38 -5.14
C ASN A 1170 -28.95 2.47 -6.56
N LYS A 1171 -29.39 1.34 -7.13
CA LYS A 1171 -30.00 1.29 -8.48
C LYS A 1171 -31.38 1.96 -8.55
N GLU A 1172 -32.08 2.10 -7.42
CA GLU A 1172 -33.35 2.80 -7.30
C GLU A 1172 -33.14 4.31 -7.15
N LYS A 1173 -32.17 4.74 -6.31
CA LYS A 1173 -31.75 6.15 -6.19
C LYS A 1173 -31.21 6.70 -7.51
N ALA A 1174 -30.35 5.94 -8.21
CA ALA A 1174 -29.76 6.31 -9.51
C ALA A 1174 -30.74 6.29 -10.71
N ARG A 1175 -32.06 6.38 -10.45
CA ARG A 1175 -33.10 6.68 -11.44
C ARG A 1175 -33.52 8.15 -11.45
N LEU A 1176 -33.21 8.88 -10.38
CA LEU A 1176 -33.50 10.31 -10.23
C LEU A 1176 -32.24 11.09 -10.58
N THR A 1177 -32.35 12.08 -11.45
CA THR A 1177 -31.28 13.05 -11.73
C THR A 1177 -31.13 14.04 -10.58
N VAL A 1178 -29.95 14.68 -10.46
CA VAL A 1178 -29.69 15.68 -9.42
C VAL A 1178 -30.71 16.83 -9.49
N SER A 1179 -31.04 17.29 -10.69
CA SER A 1179 -32.08 18.29 -10.94
C SER A 1179 -33.48 17.88 -10.44
N GLU A 1180 -33.92 16.65 -10.69
CA GLU A 1180 -35.21 16.16 -10.17
C GLU A 1180 -35.21 16.06 -8.63
N ILE A 1181 -34.07 15.74 -8.03
CA ILE A 1181 -33.91 15.67 -6.57
C ILE A 1181 -33.99 17.06 -5.93
N GLU A 1182 -33.38 18.08 -6.56
CA GLU A 1182 -33.42 19.48 -6.13
C GLU A 1182 -34.80 20.14 -6.34
N GLU A 1183 -35.56 19.72 -7.37
CA GLU A 1183 -36.96 20.12 -7.54
C GLU A 1183 -37.91 19.45 -6.53
N MET A 1184 -37.64 18.18 -6.17
CA MET A 1184 -38.49 17.40 -5.25
C MET A 1184 -38.25 17.70 -3.76
N TYR A 1185 -37.05 18.11 -3.36
CA TYR A 1185 -36.66 18.24 -1.96
C TYR A 1185 -35.78 19.47 -1.71
N THR A 1186 -36.09 20.22 -0.64
CA THR A 1186 -35.20 21.32 -0.21
C THR A 1186 -33.90 20.78 0.41
N GLU A 1187 -32.82 21.57 0.36
CA GLU A 1187 -31.55 21.21 1.02
C GLU A 1187 -31.72 20.80 2.50
N GLU A 1188 -32.59 21.47 3.25
CA GLU A 1188 -32.85 21.15 4.65
C GLU A 1188 -33.50 19.76 4.79
N GLN A 1189 -34.43 19.41 3.90
CA GLN A 1189 -35.03 18.07 3.85
C GLN A 1189 -34.01 17.00 3.40
N LEU A 1190 -33.14 17.30 2.44
CA LEU A 1190 -32.08 16.39 1.99
C LEU A 1190 -31.06 16.10 3.11
N ARG A 1191 -30.75 17.09 3.95
CA ARG A 1191 -29.90 16.93 5.15
C ARG A 1191 -30.61 16.16 6.27
N ASP A 1192 -31.90 16.41 6.52
CA ASP A 1192 -32.71 15.68 7.53
C ASP A 1192 -33.00 14.21 7.15
N MET A 1193 -32.87 13.84 5.87
CA MET A 1193 -33.03 12.44 5.41
C MET A 1193 -31.81 11.54 5.67
N GLU A 1194 -30.65 12.09 6.02
CA GLU A 1194 -29.40 11.32 6.30
C GLU A 1194 -29.11 10.28 5.19
N GLU A 1195 -28.77 9.02 5.51
CA GLU A 1195 -28.48 7.97 4.52
C GLU A 1195 -29.67 7.61 3.59
N LYS A 1196 -30.88 8.08 3.91
CA LYS A 1196 -32.06 7.87 3.05
C LYS A 1196 -32.14 8.87 1.90
N SER A 1197 -31.41 9.99 1.98
CA SER A 1197 -31.35 11.01 0.92
C SER A 1197 -31.03 10.37 -0.44
N PRO A 1198 -31.74 10.73 -1.54
CA PRO A 1198 -31.45 10.21 -2.88
C PRO A 1198 -29.98 10.39 -3.31
N LEU A 1199 -29.33 11.46 -2.85
CA LEU A 1199 -27.92 11.76 -3.12
C LEU A 1199 -26.94 10.79 -2.43
N PHE A 1200 -27.35 10.09 -1.36
CA PHE A 1200 -26.46 9.21 -0.61
C PHE A 1200 -26.33 7.82 -1.27
N LYS A 1201 -25.15 7.54 -1.85
CA LYS A 1201 -24.79 6.22 -2.40
C LYS A 1201 -24.29 5.30 -1.28
N TYR A 1202 -24.97 4.19 -1.04
CA TYR A 1202 -24.53 3.18 -0.06
C TYR A 1202 -23.25 2.48 -0.53
N THR A 1203 -22.37 2.18 0.41
CA THR A 1203 -21.18 1.33 0.19
C THR A 1203 -21.59 -0.14 0.17
N LEU A 1204 -21.21 -0.83 -0.90
CA LEU A 1204 -21.28 -2.29 -1.09
C LEU A 1204 -20.05 -2.96 -0.46
#